data_AF-A0A831UJY3-F1
#
_entry.id   AF-A0A831UJY3-F1
#
_cell.length_a   1.000
_cell.length_b   1.000
_cell.length_c   1.000
_cell.angle_alpha   90.00
_cell.angle_beta   90.00
_cell.angle_gamma   90.00
#
_symmetry.space_group_name_H-M   'P 1'
#
loop_
_entity.id
_entity.type
_entity.pdbx_description
1 polymer ?
#
loop_
_entity_poly.entity_id
_entity_poly.type
_entity_poly.pdbx_seq_one_letter_code
_entity_poly.pdbx_strand_id
1 'polypeptide(L)'
;PKSRKKFLTVPANVPRFYIAREDLAALNSLLAQGDVEATIHCAMDWQPARTRNLFARLTEGSPPKNASSLDTKPVVFHAYYDSISVTPTLAPGAEQACGAATLLELARYIRNLPGSPPRPIYVLFTGGHGQTLAGMTHFVRRLSDGLERGWTADARGTLIARMGEPGIFVGLDLSTRSDRMGVFCLGHYREQPEGQIRPKFSNLGVKLDEFAKSFLTEYENLSVHTMTSFVDCINLSHGRGWWTFFPYRIPFESELPTLAGLPGVTLATVNDDRRHVDTPDDVEIHQRFDLFEKQIVHKPGERVGLAKIALAFAYWRGPFVSSQLDHTMAKVAGRAVWLDQEIDYTPNRPLRGAAVTYKTYKANKHLMGTRGVPMALTDAEGRFEFDGMMLPATWMRMPIVLEAYGLASKRFTEDNPNARKEYLGVVALSASPAGAIPLDGSVLYGVDCARQGEYPTELLIRKKVEHINLVAFPCKTITLAGLTEPRNFITLYDLVLLDAATESPPFQWGESLSDSWRGDPEENCITIWADPTLRVRLTLGFGFQEKRLILVNNTPEDPIGRGYRLSELETIPSWLLQGARSMWYLDEERVRSFETHGISNPRVHELHEESYQHLERAEAALERRDYQTYRMAAEQGWALESRA
;
A
#
# COMPACT_ATOMS: atom_id res chain seq x y z
N PRO A 1 2.18 -11.01 -11.45
CA PRO A 1 1.59 -11.41 -10.14
C PRO A 1 2.58 -11.48 -8.96
N LYS A 2 3.67 -12.26 -9.05
CA LYS A 2 4.63 -12.43 -7.92
C LYS A 2 5.46 -11.18 -7.60
N SER A 3 5.74 -10.34 -8.60
CA SER A 3 6.53 -9.10 -8.42
C SER A 3 5.86 -8.11 -7.46
N ARG A 4 4.54 -7.92 -7.59
CA ARG A 4 3.76 -7.00 -6.75
C ARG A 4 3.80 -7.40 -5.27
N LYS A 5 3.81 -8.70 -4.97
CA LYS A 5 3.91 -9.21 -3.59
C LYS A 5 5.17 -8.76 -2.85
N LYS A 6 6.23 -8.39 -3.58
CA LYS A 6 7.52 -7.94 -3.03
C LYS A 6 7.53 -6.49 -2.56
N PHE A 7 6.43 -5.74 -2.65
CA PHE A 7 6.35 -4.42 -2.02
C PHE A 7 6.40 -4.56 -0.51
N LEU A 8 7.17 -3.68 0.11
CA LEU A 8 7.31 -3.58 1.56
C LEU A 8 6.59 -2.32 2.03
N THR A 9 5.88 -2.44 3.13
CA THR A 9 5.27 -1.37 3.92
C THR A 9 6.14 -1.00 5.12
N VAL A 10 7.26 -1.70 5.32
CA VAL A 10 8.33 -1.36 6.27
C VAL A 10 9.46 -0.58 5.58
N PRO A 11 10.19 0.32 6.27
CA PRO A 11 11.29 1.11 5.74
C PRO A 11 12.60 0.28 5.63
N ALA A 12 12.51 -0.89 5.02
CA ALA A 12 13.66 -1.76 4.82
C ALA A 12 14.62 -1.15 3.80
N ASN A 13 15.87 -0.92 4.21
CA ASN A 13 16.93 -0.44 3.30
C ASN A 13 17.50 -1.60 2.47
N VAL A 14 16.69 -2.18 1.58
CA VAL A 14 17.07 -3.30 0.73
C VAL A 14 16.91 -2.89 -0.74
N PRO A 15 18.01 -2.72 -1.50
CA PRO A 15 17.91 -2.40 -2.91
C PRO A 15 17.32 -3.59 -3.68
N ARG A 16 16.50 -3.29 -4.68
CA ARG A 16 15.89 -4.29 -5.56
C ARG A 16 16.22 -3.95 -7.00
N PHE A 17 16.74 -4.94 -7.71
CA PHE A 17 17.13 -4.80 -9.11
C PHE A 17 16.15 -5.54 -10.01
N TYR A 18 15.89 -4.95 -11.17
CA TYR A 18 15.11 -5.56 -12.24
C TYR A 18 16.06 -6.05 -13.33
N ILE A 19 15.79 -7.24 -13.85
CA ILE A 19 16.53 -7.83 -14.97
C ILE A 19 15.53 -8.04 -16.09
N ALA A 20 15.83 -7.49 -17.26
CA ALA A 20 14.96 -7.61 -18.42
C ALA A 20 14.98 -9.05 -18.95
N ARG A 21 13.93 -9.46 -19.65
CA ARG A 21 13.80 -10.85 -20.11
C ARG A 21 14.88 -11.21 -21.13
N GLU A 22 15.19 -10.27 -22.00
CA GLU A 22 16.24 -10.35 -23.02
C GLU A 22 17.64 -10.60 -22.41
N ASP A 23 17.89 -10.13 -21.19
CA ASP A 23 19.20 -10.24 -20.54
C ASP A 23 19.38 -11.57 -19.77
N LEU A 24 18.30 -12.33 -19.53
CA LEU A 24 18.35 -13.55 -18.71
C LEU A 24 19.29 -14.61 -19.28
N ALA A 25 19.32 -14.79 -20.60
CA ALA A 25 20.18 -15.79 -21.24
C ALA A 25 21.66 -15.45 -21.07
N ALA A 26 22.01 -14.16 -21.19
CA ALA A 26 23.36 -13.66 -20.98
C ALA A 26 23.79 -13.84 -19.51
N LEU A 27 22.92 -13.47 -18.57
CA LEU A 27 23.17 -13.64 -17.14
C LEU A 27 23.36 -15.13 -16.77
N ASN A 28 22.49 -16.02 -17.25
CA ASN A 28 22.61 -17.45 -16.98
C ASN A 28 23.92 -18.02 -17.55
N SER A 29 24.32 -17.58 -18.74
CA SER A 29 25.58 -18.00 -19.37
C SER A 29 26.80 -17.50 -18.59
N LEU A 30 26.71 -16.32 -17.98
CA LEU A 30 27.75 -15.75 -17.12
C LEU A 30 27.87 -16.55 -15.82
N LEU A 31 26.74 -16.80 -15.15
CA LEU A 31 26.69 -17.54 -13.88
C LEU A 31 27.09 -19.02 -14.03
N ALA A 32 26.95 -19.60 -15.22
CA ALA A 32 27.40 -20.96 -15.50
C ALA A 32 28.93 -21.11 -15.54
N GLN A 33 29.69 -20.02 -15.67
CA GLN A 33 31.15 -20.03 -15.75
C GLN A 33 31.83 -20.09 -14.37
N GLY A 34 31.07 -19.98 -13.29
CA GLY A 34 31.54 -19.94 -11.91
C GLY A 34 31.19 -18.63 -11.23
N ASP A 35 31.89 -18.34 -10.14
CA ASP A 35 31.71 -17.10 -9.37
C ASP A 35 32.16 -15.89 -10.21
N VAL A 36 31.26 -14.92 -10.38
CA VAL A 36 31.53 -13.66 -11.08
C VAL A 36 31.29 -12.50 -10.13
N GLU A 37 32.29 -11.64 -9.98
CA GLU A 37 32.15 -10.39 -9.24
C GLU A 37 31.58 -9.29 -10.15
N ALA A 38 30.59 -8.57 -9.63
CA ALA A 38 30.00 -7.41 -10.28
C ALA A 38 29.70 -6.33 -9.25
N THR A 39 29.81 -5.07 -9.66
CA THR A 39 29.39 -3.91 -8.85
C THR A 39 28.08 -3.35 -9.42
N ILE A 40 27.09 -3.18 -8.56
CA ILE A 40 25.78 -2.64 -8.94
C ILE A 40 25.53 -1.35 -8.18
N HIS A 41 25.08 -0.32 -8.88
CA HIS A 41 24.76 0.98 -8.30
C HIS A 41 23.24 1.19 -8.29
N CYS A 42 22.69 1.68 -7.19
CA CYS A 42 21.27 2.03 -7.05
C CYS A 42 21.15 3.41 -6.42
N ALA A 43 20.42 4.31 -7.07
CA ALA A 43 20.03 5.60 -6.51
C ALA A 43 18.57 5.87 -6.87
N MET A 44 17.68 5.77 -5.89
CA MET A 44 16.23 5.92 -6.06
C MET A 44 15.67 6.76 -4.92
N ASP A 45 15.64 8.08 -5.13
CA ASP A 45 15.16 9.04 -4.14
C ASP A 45 13.66 9.29 -4.26
N TRP A 46 12.98 9.44 -3.12
CA TRP A 46 11.61 9.97 -3.09
C TRP A 46 11.60 11.45 -3.46
N GLN A 47 10.76 11.81 -4.43
CA GLN A 47 10.66 13.17 -4.92
C GLN A 47 9.20 13.63 -4.97
N PRO A 48 8.91 14.90 -4.67
CA PRO A 48 7.58 15.46 -4.83
C PRO A 48 7.36 15.70 -6.33
N ALA A 49 6.41 14.98 -6.91
CA ALA A 49 6.05 15.15 -8.31
C ALA A 49 4.69 15.84 -8.43
N ARG A 50 4.55 16.75 -9.41
CA ARG A 50 3.29 17.42 -9.71
C ARG A 50 2.61 16.75 -10.90
N THR A 51 1.37 16.33 -10.69
CA THR A 51 0.46 15.89 -11.77
C THR A 51 -0.67 16.91 -12.01
N ARG A 52 -1.52 16.67 -13.00
CA ARG A 52 -2.66 17.53 -13.35
C ARG A 52 -3.89 16.69 -13.63
N ASN A 53 -5.06 17.19 -13.23
CA ASN A 53 -6.33 16.69 -13.75
C ASN A 53 -6.75 17.53 -14.96
N LEU A 54 -7.24 16.88 -16.01
CA LEU A 54 -7.80 17.54 -17.18
C LEU A 54 -9.32 17.46 -17.09
N PHE A 55 -9.98 18.61 -16.98
CA PHE A 55 -11.42 18.67 -16.79
C PHE A 55 -12.06 19.52 -17.89
N ALA A 56 -13.01 18.96 -18.62
CA ALA A 56 -13.66 19.64 -19.73
C ALA A 56 -15.17 19.39 -19.74
N ARG A 57 -15.91 20.41 -20.19
CA ARG A 57 -17.34 20.29 -20.48
C ARG A 57 -17.51 19.85 -21.91
N LEU A 58 -18.20 18.74 -22.10
CA LEU A 58 -18.44 18.13 -23.40
C LEU A 58 -19.72 18.66 -24.05
N THR A 59 -20.79 18.80 -23.27
CA THR A 59 -22.10 19.33 -23.71
C THR A 59 -22.73 20.21 -22.62
N GLU A 60 -23.55 21.18 -23.03
CA GLU A 60 -24.35 21.99 -22.10
C GLU A 60 -25.55 21.23 -21.53
N GLY A 61 -25.97 20.15 -22.18
CA GLY A 61 -27.26 19.53 -21.94
C GLY A 61 -28.38 20.22 -22.72
N SER A 62 -29.41 19.47 -23.08
CA SER A 62 -30.63 19.97 -23.71
C SER A 62 -31.86 19.32 -23.06
N PRO A 63 -32.12 19.61 -21.78
CA PRO A 63 -33.21 18.97 -21.05
C PRO A 63 -34.56 19.39 -21.65
N PRO A 64 -35.55 18.49 -21.73
CA PRO A 64 -36.88 18.85 -22.21
C PRO A 64 -37.61 19.72 -21.20
N LYS A 65 -38.66 20.43 -21.65
CA LYS A 65 -39.36 21.45 -20.87
C LYS A 65 -39.91 20.99 -19.52
N ASN A 66 -40.23 19.70 -19.37
CA ASN A 66 -40.75 19.10 -18.14
C ASN A 66 -39.67 18.47 -17.25
N ALA A 67 -38.38 18.74 -17.50
CA ALA A 67 -37.28 18.20 -16.70
C ALA A 67 -37.28 18.77 -15.28
N SER A 68 -37.13 17.88 -14.30
CA SER A 68 -36.92 18.27 -12.91
C SER A 68 -35.50 18.83 -12.71
N SER A 69 -35.24 19.47 -11.56
CA SER A 69 -33.87 19.88 -11.20
C SER A 69 -32.89 18.71 -11.09
N LEU A 70 -33.38 17.50 -10.77
CA LEU A 70 -32.57 16.30 -10.77
C LEU A 70 -32.19 15.84 -12.18
N ASP A 71 -33.01 16.13 -13.19
CA ASP A 71 -32.78 15.78 -14.59
C ASP A 71 -31.77 16.69 -15.28
N THR A 72 -31.44 17.83 -14.68
CA THR A 72 -30.47 18.79 -15.21
C THR A 72 -29.10 18.68 -14.56
N LYS A 73 -28.96 17.89 -13.48
CA LYS A 73 -27.67 17.65 -12.83
C LYS A 73 -26.67 16.99 -13.80
N PRO A 74 -25.42 17.48 -13.89
CA PRO A 74 -24.41 16.96 -14.84
C PRO A 74 -24.03 15.50 -14.62
N VAL A 75 -23.58 14.82 -15.69
CA VAL A 75 -22.88 13.53 -15.62
C VAL A 75 -21.39 13.76 -15.85
N VAL A 76 -20.55 13.22 -14.97
CA VAL A 76 -19.09 13.30 -15.11
C VAL A 76 -18.55 11.91 -15.46
N PHE A 77 -18.07 11.73 -16.69
CA PHE A 77 -17.30 10.54 -17.05
C PHE A 77 -15.83 10.77 -16.71
N HIS A 78 -15.17 9.80 -16.07
CA HIS A 78 -13.77 9.93 -15.71
C HIS A 78 -12.95 8.68 -15.96
N ALA A 79 -11.65 8.86 -16.14
CA ALA A 79 -10.65 7.80 -16.23
C ALA A 79 -9.29 8.38 -15.80
N TYR A 80 -8.43 7.54 -15.22
CA TYR A 80 -7.05 7.92 -14.96
C TYR A 80 -6.19 7.78 -16.23
N TYR A 81 -5.13 8.59 -16.33
CA TYR A 81 -4.21 8.55 -17.48
C TYR A 81 -2.76 8.24 -17.11
N ASP A 82 -2.42 8.20 -15.82
CA ASP A 82 -1.10 7.76 -15.38
C ASP A 82 -0.98 6.23 -15.38
N SER A 83 0.27 5.77 -15.36
CA SER A 83 0.62 4.36 -15.24
C SER A 83 1.56 4.15 -14.05
N ILE A 84 1.53 2.96 -13.49
CA ILE A 84 2.50 2.54 -12.48
C ILE A 84 3.19 1.23 -12.88
N SER A 85 4.34 0.97 -12.27
CA SER A 85 5.12 -0.26 -12.39
C SER A 85 5.89 -0.56 -11.11
N VAL A 86 6.17 -1.83 -10.87
CA VAL A 86 7.17 -2.29 -9.87
C VAL A 86 8.57 -1.79 -10.16
N THR A 87 8.84 -1.39 -11.40
CA THR A 87 10.06 -0.71 -11.83
C THR A 87 9.67 0.72 -12.21
N PRO A 88 9.76 1.71 -11.30
CA PRO A 88 9.19 3.04 -11.53
C PRO A 88 9.70 3.75 -12.79
N THR A 89 10.92 3.45 -13.24
CA THR A 89 11.52 4.00 -14.47
C THR A 89 10.98 3.37 -15.76
N LEU A 90 10.25 2.25 -15.66
CA LEU A 90 9.71 1.50 -16.80
C LEU A 90 8.23 1.14 -16.52
N ALA A 91 7.34 2.06 -16.85
CA ALA A 91 5.89 1.94 -16.67
C ALA A 91 5.12 2.24 -17.99
N PRO A 92 5.17 1.35 -19.00
CA PRO A 92 4.58 1.64 -20.31
C PRO A 92 3.06 1.82 -20.27
N GLY A 93 2.34 1.04 -19.46
CA GLY A 93 0.95 1.32 -19.10
C GLY A 93 -0.12 0.98 -20.15
N ALA A 94 0.09 -0.02 -21.01
CA ALA A 94 -0.83 -0.32 -22.10
C ALA A 94 -2.26 -0.70 -21.62
N GLU A 95 -2.41 -1.63 -20.68
CA GLU A 95 -3.72 -1.95 -20.09
C GLU A 95 -4.28 -0.75 -19.32
N GLN A 96 -3.43 -0.03 -18.58
CA GLN A 96 -3.82 1.15 -17.78
C GLN A 96 -4.36 2.31 -18.66
N ALA A 97 -3.91 2.42 -19.91
CA ALA A 97 -4.37 3.45 -20.85
C ALA A 97 -5.79 3.20 -21.41
N CYS A 98 -6.35 1.99 -21.27
CA CYS A 98 -7.62 1.60 -21.91
C CYS A 98 -8.81 2.48 -21.47
N GLY A 99 -8.88 2.84 -20.18
CA GLY A 99 -9.91 3.73 -19.66
C GLY A 99 -9.84 5.13 -20.28
N ALA A 100 -8.67 5.76 -20.29
CA ALA A 100 -8.46 7.08 -20.87
C ALA A 100 -8.70 7.10 -22.39
N ALA A 101 -8.18 6.11 -23.12
CA ALA A 101 -8.41 5.98 -24.55
C ALA A 101 -9.92 5.86 -24.88
N THR A 102 -10.64 5.07 -24.08
CA THR A 102 -12.10 4.93 -24.22
C THR A 102 -12.83 6.23 -23.90
N LEU A 103 -12.40 6.98 -22.89
CA LEU A 103 -13.02 8.26 -22.54
C LEU A 103 -12.87 9.30 -23.67
N LEU A 104 -11.71 9.33 -24.33
CA LEU A 104 -11.49 10.18 -25.51
C LEU A 104 -12.41 9.79 -26.67
N GLU A 105 -12.52 8.50 -26.95
CA GLU A 105 -13.39 7.98 -28.01
C GLU A 105 -14.87 8.22 -27.70
N LEU A 106 -15.29 8.01 -26.45
CA LEU A 106 -16.64 8.32 -25.98
C LEU A 106 -16.95 9.81 -26.15
N ALA A 107 -16.00 10.69 -25.82
CA ALA A 107 -16.14 12.12 -26.01
C ALA A 107 -16.36 12.47 -27.48
N ARG A 108 -15.57 11.88 -28.38
CA ARG A 108 -15.72 12.04 -29.84
C ARG A 108 -17.08 11.55 -30.32
N TYR A 109 -17.51 10.37 -29.87
CA TYR A 109 -18.81 9.79 -30.22
C TYR A 109 -19.97 10.71 -29.80
N ILE A 110 -19.98 11.20 -28.55
CA ILE A 110 -21.04 12.08 -28.05
C ILE A 110 -21.09 13.40 -28.82
N ARG A 111 -19.93 13.99 -29.17
CA ARG A 111 -19.87 15.25 -29.94
C ARG A 111 -20.41 15.13 -31.36
N ASN A 112 -20.40 13.92 -31.92
CA ASN A 112 -20.90 13.62 -33.25
C ASN A 112 -22.36 13.13 -33.26
N LEU A 113 -23.03 13.11 -32.10
CA LEU A 113 -24.46 12.78 -32.06
C LEU A 113 -25.27 13.87 -32.78
N PRO A 114 -26.37 13.49 -33.45
CA PRO A 114 -27.23 14.43 -34.16
C PRO A 114 -27.94 15.44 -33.24
N GLY A 115 -27.95 15.20 -31.93
CA GLY A 115 -28.50 16.12 -30.93
C GLY A 115 -27.73 16.05 -29.62
N SER A 116 -27.90 17.06 -28.76
CA SER A 116 -27.29 17.08 -27.43
C SER A 116 -28.07 16.19 -26.47
N PRO A 117 -27.38 15.36 -25.66
CA PRO A 117 -28.01 14.67 -24.55
C PRO A 117 -28.72 15.64 -23.58
N PRO A 118 -29.76 15.20 -22.85
CA PRO A 118 -30.51 16.05 -21.92
C PRO A 118 -29.65 16.64 -20.80
N ARG A 119 -28.78 15.82 -20.19
CA ARG A 119 -27.89 16.27 -19.12
C ARG A 119 -26.63 16.92 -19.69
N PRO A 120 -26.08 17.95 -19.01
CA PRO A 120 -24.72 18.39 -19.26
C PRO A 120 -23.74 17.24 -19.02
N ILE A 121 -22.78 17.07 -19.92
CA ILE A 121 -21.75 16.04 -19.80
C ILE A 121 -20.39 16.70 -19.62
N TYR A 122 -19.64 16.19 -18.64
CA TYR A 122 -18.24 16.55 -18.41
C TYR A 122 -17.36 15.32 -18.51
N VAL A 123 -16.11 15.55 -18.89
CA VAL A 123 -15.06 14.52 -18.91
C VAL A 123 -13.92 14.94 -18.00
N LEU A 124 -13.40 14.00 -17.22
CA LEU A 124 -12.32 14.19 -16.26
C LEU A 124 -11.24 13.13 -16.46
N PHE A 125 -10.03 13.57 -16.80
CA PHE A 125 -8.84 12.72 -16.76
C PHE A 125 -8.07 13.01 -15.48
N THR A 126 -7.89 12.01 -14.63
CA THR A 126 -7.18 12.12 -13.36
C THR A 126 -5.75 11.62 -13.48
N GLY A 127 -4.82 12.30 -12.78
CA GLY A 127 -3.44 11.83 -12.67
C GLY A 127 -3.13 11.35 -11.25
N GLY A 128 -2.20 10.42 -11.12
CA GLY A 128 -1.78 9.88 -9.83
C GLY A 128 -2.76 8.83 -9.28
N HIS A 129 -3.43 8.06 -10.13
CA HIS A 129 -4.19 6.88 -9.74
C HIS A 129 -3.31 5.90 -8.98
N GLY A 130 -2.14 5.56 -9.54
CA GLY A 130 -1.20 4.63 -8.91
C GLY A 130 -0.62 5.14 -7.59
N GLN A 131 -0.63 6.46 -7.40
CA GLN A 131 -0.21 7.18 -6.19
C GLN A 131 -1.44 7.53 -5.34
N THR A 132 -2.15 6.51 -4.84
CA THR A 132 -3.28 6.67 -3.91
C THR A 132 -4.45 7.52 -4.43
N LEU A 133 -4.77 7.40 -5.72
CA LEU A 133 -5.88 8.15 -6.34
C LEU A 133 -5.77 9.68 -6.13
N ALA A 134 -4.54 10.21 -6.14
CA ALA A 134 -4.25 11.59 -5.74
C ALA A 134 -5.06 12.62 -6.55
N GLY A 135 -5.16 12.42 -7.87
CA GLY A 135 -5.91 13.30 -8.76
C GLY A 135 -7.40 13.34 -8.42
N MET A 136 -8.04 12.17 -8.29
CA MET A 136 -9.46 12.10 -7.94
C MET A 136 -9.70 12.67 -6.53
N THR A 137 -8.83 12.38 -5.57
CA THR A 137 -8.90 12.91 -4.20
C THR A 137 -8.89 14.43 -4.20
N HIS A 138 -7.93 15.04 -4.91
CA HIS A 138 -7.84 16.49 -5.05
C HIS A 138 -9.06 17.10 -5.74
N PHE A 139 -9.58 16.46 -6.80
CA PHE A 139 -10.77 16.95 -7.51
C PHE A 139 -12.01 16.93 -6.62
N VAL A 140 -12.28 15.80 -5.98
CA VAL A 140 -13.46 15.60 -5.13
C VAL A 140 -13.39 16.48 -3.89
N ARG A 141 -12.23 16.59 -3.24
CA ARG A 141 -12.03 17.51 -2.10
C ARG A 141 -12.41 18.94 -2.49
N ARG A 142 -11.85 19.43 -3.61
CA ARG A 142 -12.11 20.80 -4.09
C ARG A 142 -13.60 21.01 -4.42
N LEU A 143 -14.24 20.04 -5.06
CA LEU A 143 -15.66 20.09 -5.36
C LEU A 143 -16.50 20.13 -4.08
N SER A 144 -16.25 19.18 -3.18
CA SER A 144 -17.02 19.04 -1.95
C SER A 144 -16.90 20.26 -1.05
N ASP A 145 -15.69 20.79 -0.85
CA ASP A 145 -15.48 21.99 -0.05
C ASP A 145 -16.20 23.20 -0.67
N GLY A 146 -16.15 23.34 -2.01
CA GLY A 146 -16.85 24.40 -2.74
C GLY A 146 -18.38 24.30 -2.66
N LEU A 147 -18.94 23.09 -2.66
CA LEU A 147 -20.37 22.84 -2.51
C LEU A 147 -20.85 23.08 -1.06
N GLU A 148 -20.08 22.64 -0.05
CA GLU A 148 -20.47 22.77 1.36
C GLU A 148 -20.22 24.17 1.92
N ARG A 149 -19.08 24.79 1.61
CA ARG A 149 -18.61 26.05 2.23
C ARG A 149 -18.69 27.25 1.29
N GLY A 150 -19.04 27.02 0.03
CA GLY A 150 -19.01 28.02 -1.02
C GLY A 150 -17.63 28.16 -1.67
N TRP A 151 -17.64 28.71 -2.88
CA TRP A 151 -16.43 28.91 -3.68
C TRP A 151 -15.71 30.21 -3.31
N THR A 152 -14.39 30.12 -3.14
CA THR A 152 -13.48 31.26 -2.99
C THR A 152 -13.52 32.16 -4.23
N ALA A 153 -13.15 33.43 -4.09
CA ALA A 153 -13.25 34.42 -5.18
C ALA A 153 -12.49 33.99 -6.45
N ASP A 154 -11.31 33.41 -6.28
CA ASP A 154 -10.47 32.87 -7.36
C ASP A 154 -11.05 31.59 -7.99
N ALA A 155 -11.84 30.82 -7.24
CA ALA A 155 -12.42 29.57 -7.72
C ALA A 155 -13.80 29.74 -8.39
N ARG A 156 -14.56 30.81 -8.11
CA ARG A 156 -15.92 31.02 -8.64
C ARG A 156 -16.01 30.99 -10.17
N GLY A 157 -14.98 31.46 -10.86
CA GLY A 157 -14.94 31.48 -12.33
C GLY A 157 -14.59 30.14 -12.97
N THR A 158 -14.13 29.15 -12.19
CA THR A 158 -13.59 27.88 -12.68
C THR A 158 -14.68 26.95 -13.19
N LEU A 159 -14.32 26.02 -14.07
CA LEU A 159 -15.26 25.06 -14.65
C LEU A 159 -15.91 24.15 -13.58
N ILE A 160 -15.15 23.75 -12.55
CA ILE A 160 -15.66 22.93 -11.46
C ILE A 160 -16.73 23.66 -10.64
N ALA A 161 -16.58 24.98 -10.43
CA ALA A 161 -17.58 25.80 -9.77
C ALA A 161 -18.84 25.98 -10.64
N ARG A 162 -18.67 26.20 -11.95
CA ARG A 162 -19.78 26.33 -12.90
C ARG A 162 -20.56 25.05 -13.10
N MET A 163 -19.93 23.88 -12.97
CA MET A 163 -20.60 22.58 -13.04
C MET A 163 -21.65 22.44 -11.94
N GLY A 164 -21.37 22.93 -10.73
CA GLY A 164 -22.22 22.72 -9.56
C GLY A 164 -22.21 21.27 -9.09
N GLU A 165 -23.28 20.86 -8.42
CA GLU A 165 -23.41 19.49 -7.89
C GLU A 165 -23.71 18.49 -9.03
N PRO A 166 -22.82 17.52 -9.29
CA PRO A 166 -23.04 16.51 -10.32
C PRO A 166 -24.12 15.52 -9.88
N GLY A 167 -24.83 14.97 -10.87
CA GLY A 167 -25.80 13.90 -10.65
C GLY A 167 -25.12 12.57 -10.36
N ILE A 168 -24.02 12.29 -11.07
CA ILE A 168 -23.21 11.08 -10.88
C ILE A 168 -21.81 11.22 -11.51
N PHE A 169 -20.84 10.55 -10.90
CA PHE A 169 -19.53 10.22 -11.48
C PHE A 169 -19.54 8.80 -12.03
N VAL A 170 -19.10 8.63 -13.27
CA VAL A 170 -19.00 7.34 -13.95
C VAL A 170 -17.54 7.11 -14.37
N GLY A 171 -16.85 6.25 -13.63
CA GLY A 171 -15.48 5.86 -13.91
C GLY A 171 -15.39 4.83 -15.04
N LEU A 172 -14.37 4.93 -15.88
CA LEU A 172 -14.00 3.92 -16.88
C LEU A 172 -12.68 3.28 -16.46
N ASP A 173 -12.74 2.06 -15.91
CA ASP A 173 -11.56 1.29 -15.50
C ASP A 173 -11.52 -0.04 -16.27
N LEU A 174 -11.11 0.09 -17.53
CA LEU A 174 -11.22 -0.98 -18.53
C LEU A 174 -9.86 -1.63 -18.80
N SER A 175 -9.91 -2.84 -19.33
CA SER A 175 -8.76 -3.59 -19.84
C SER A 175 -9.15 -4.38 -21.08
N THR A 176 -8.16 -4.96 -21.74
CA THR A 176 -8.37 -5.74 -22.97
C THR A 176 -8.63 -7.23 -22.71
N ARG A 177 -8.69 -7.67 -21.45
CA ARG A 177 -8.61 -9.11 -21.10
C ARG A 177 -9.92 -9.89 -21.08
N SER A 178 -11.04 -9.22 -21.29
CA SER A 178 -12.36 -9.81 -21.33
C SER A 178 -13.20 -9.04 -22.36
N ASP A 179 -14.28 -9.65 -22.85
CA ASP A 179 -15.23 -8.96 -23.73
C ASP A 179 -16.47 -8.45 -22.98
N ARG A 180 -16.41 -8.49 -21.63
CA ARG A 180 -17.51 -8.10 -20.73
C ARG A 180 -17.11 -6.95 -19.82
N MET A 181 -18.07 -6.08 -19.55
CA MET A 181 -17.97 -5.00 -18.57
C MET A 181 -19.05 -5.14 -17.50
N GLY A 182 -18.80 -4.61 -16.31
CA GLY A 182 -19.76 -4.55 -15.22
C GLY A 182 -19.81 -3.17 -14.57
N VAL A 183 -20.92 -2.89 -13.90
CA VAL A 183 -21.10 -1.65 -13.13
C VAL A 183 -20.93 -1.90 -11.63
N PHE A 184 -20.10 -1.08 -10.98
CA PHE A 184 -19.73 -1.20 -9.57
C PHE A 184 -19.99 0.10 -8.83
N CYS A 185 -20.46 0.02 -7.59
CA CYS A 185 -20.57 1.16 -6.67
C CYS A 185 -19.62 1.06 -5.46
N LEU A 186 -18.81 0.01 -5.38
CA LEU A 186 -17.90 -0.32 -4.29
C LEU A 186 -16.59 -0.85 -4.86
N GLY A 187 -15.49 -0.58 -4.16
CA GLY A 187 -14.14 -1.08 -4.43
C GLY A 187 -13.39 -1.38 -3.13
N HIS A 188 -12.08 -1.58 -3.23
CA HIS A 188 -11.24 -1.98 -2.10
C HIS A 188 -10.29 -0.88 -1.58
N TYR A 189 -10.28 0.31 -2.18
CA TYR A 189 -9.34 1.35 -1.77
C TYR A 189 -9.83 2.11 -0.53
N ARG A 190 -11.07 2.59 -0.56
CA ARG A 190 -11.75 3.25 0.55
C ARG A 190 -13.02 2.48 0.87
N GLU A 191 -12.82 1.25 1.36
CA GLU A 191 -13.89 0.32 1.68
C GLU A 191 -14.96 0.95 2.57
N GLN A 192 -16.14 1.14 1.99
CA GLN A 192 -17.34 1.61 2.66
C GLN A 192 -18.27 0.44 3.00
N PRO A 193 -19.09 0.52 4.05
CA PRO A 193 -19.99 -0.57 4.43
C PRO A 193 -20.97 -0.92 3.30
N GLU A 194 -20.84 -2.13 2.74
CA GLU A 194 -21.66 -2.55 1.60
C GLU A 194 -23.16 -2.41 1.88
N GLY A 195 -23.62 -2.83 3.06
CA GLY A 195 -25.02 -2.76 3.46
C GLY A 195 -25.60 -1.34 3.53
N GLN A 196 -24.76 -0.30 3.58
CA GLN A 196 -25.19 1.10 3.59
C GLN A 196 -25.15 1.75 2.20
N ILE A 197 -24.18 1.36 1.37
CA ILE A 197 -23.97 1.95 0.05
C ILE A 197 -24.76 1.22 -1.04
N ARG A 198 -24.64 -0.11 -1.10
CA ARG A 198 -25.19 -0.93 -2.19
C ARG A 198 -26.71 -0.74 -2.39
N PRO A 199 -27.57 -0.76 -1.34
CA PRO A 199 -29.01 -0.58 -1.53
C PRO A 199 -29.39 0.76 -2.17
N LYS A 200 -28.55 1.80 -1.99
CA LYS A 200 -28.79 3.13 -2.56
C LYS A 200 -28.65 3.14 -4.08
N PHE A 201 -27.79 2.30 -4.64
CA PHE A 201 -27.55 2.17 -6.08
C PHE A 201 -28.30 1.00 -6.74
N SER A 202 -29.06 0.19 -5.98
CA SER A 202 -29.70 -1.03 -6.48
C SER A 202 -30.56 -0.79 -7.74
N ASN A 203 -31.40 0.25 -7.72
CA ASN A 203 -32.25 0.60 -8.87
C ASN A 203 -31.45 1.01 -10.12
N LEU A 204 -30.27 1.61 -9.94
CA LEU A 204 -29.38 1.96 -11.04
C LEU A 204 -28.85 0.70 -11.72
N GLY A 205 -28.35 -0.27 -10.93
CA GLY A 205 -27.87 -1.55 -11.44
C GLY A 205 -28.94 -2.30 -12.26
N VAL A 206 -30.12 -2.49 -11.67
CA VAL A 206 -31.25 -3.20 -12.32
C VAL A 206 -31.62 -2.56 -13.65
N LYS A 207 -31.82 -1.24 -13.68
CA LYS A 207 -32.24 -0.54 -14.90
C LYS A 207 -31.18 -0.52 -16.00
N LEU A 208 -29.90 -0.45 -15.63
CA LEU A 208 -28.82 -0.54 -16.61
C LEU A 208 -28.72 -1.95 -17.20
N ASP A 209 -28.95 -2.99 -16.38
CA ASP A 209 -28.99 -4.37 -16.84
C ASP A 209 -30.20 -4.65 -17.76
N GLU A 210 -31.40 -4.17 -17.39
CA GLU A 210 -32.58 -4.22 -18.25
C GLU A 210 -32.33 -3.50 -19.58
N PHE A 211 -31.74 -2.30 -19.52
CA PHE A 211 -31.37 -1.54 -20.71
C PHE A 211 -30.36 -2.32 -21.57
N ALA A 212 -29.33 -2.92 -20.99
CA ALA A 212 -28.36 -3.74 -21.70
C ALA A 212 -29.02 -4.96 -22.38
N LYS A 213 -29.90 -5.66 -21.67
CA LYS A 213 -30.63 -6.84 -22.16
C LYS A 213 -31.59 -6.49 -23.31
N SER A 214 -32.11 -5.26 -23.36
CA SER A 214 -32.97 -4.82 -24.47
C SER A 214 -32.27 -4.86 -25.84
N PHE A 215 -30.93 -4.91 -25.88
CA PHE A 215 -30.15 -5.06 -27.12
C PHE A 215 -29.89 -6.52 -27.53
N LEU A 216 -30.25 -7.50 -26.70
CA LEU A 216 -29.97 -8.92 -26.90
C LEU A 216 -31.14 -9.66 -27.59
N THR A 217 -31.70 -9.08 -28.65
CA THR A 217 -32.91 -9.60 -29.30
C THR A 217 -32.71 -10.89 -30.08
N GLU A 218 -31.47 -11.29 -30.38
CA GLU A 218 -31.16 -12.58 -31.03
C GLU A 218 -31.20 -13.77 -30.06
N TYR A 219 -31.25 -13.51 -28.75
CA TYR A 219 -31.32 -14.55 -27.73
C TYR A 219 -32.79 -14.83 -27.36
N GLU A 220 -33.34 -15.93 -27.87
CA GLU A 220 -34.75 -16.29 -27.67
C GLU A 220 -35.13 -16.51 -26.19
N ASN A 221 -34.18 -16.96 -25.35
CA ASN A 221 -34.41 -17.25 -23.93
C ASN A 221 -33.25 -16.79 -23.05
N LEU A 222 -33.28 -15.53 -22.61
CA LEU A 222 -32.36 -15.02 -21.59
C LEU A 222 -32.67 -15.67 -20.24
N SER A 223 -31.99 -16.77 -19.93
CA SER A 223 -32.01 -17.38 -18.59
C SER A 223 -31.08 -16.65 -17.63
N VAL A 224 -31.22 -16.96 -16.33
CA VAL A 224 -30.26 -16.56 -15.28
C VAL A 224 -28.86 -17.17 -15.45
N HIS A 225 -28.60 -18.01 -16.44
CA HIS A 225 -27.25 -18.51 -16.72
C HIS A 225 -26.64 -17.88 -17.98
N THR A 226 -27.38 -17.00 -18.66
CA THR A 226 -26.92 -16.38 -19.91
C THR A 226 -25.83 -15.35 -19.60
N MET A 227 -24.64 -15.55 -20.17
CA MET A 227 -23.53 -14.61 -20.03
C MET A 227 -23.73 -13.41 -20.96
N THR A 228 -24.24 -12.31 -20.41
CA THR A 228 -24.45 -11.02 -21.09
C THR A 228 -23.18 -10.18 -21.21
N SER A 229 -23.03 -9.33 -22.24
CA SER A 229 -21.86 -8.45 -22.38
C SER A 229 -21.73 -7.40 -21.26
N PHE A 230 -22.83 -7.06 -20.60
CA PHE A 230 -22.90 -6.16 -19.45
C PHE A 230 -23.37 -6.90 -18.20
N VAL A 231 -22.76 -6.61 -17.05
CA VAL A 231 -23.07 -7.27 -15.78
C VAL A 231 -23.43 -6.24 -14.71
N ASP A 232 -24.58 -6.42 -14.07
CA ASP A 232 -24.90 -5.73 -12.83
C ASP A 232 -24.12 -6.35 -11.66
N CYS A 233 -23.01 -5.69 -11.30
CA CYS A 233 -22.21 -6.07 -10.14
C CYS A 233 -22.67 -5.35 -8.85
N ILE A 234 -23.73 -4.53 -8.89
CA ILE A 234 -24.32 -3.87 -7.72
C ILE A 234 -25.27 -4.83 -7.00
N ASN A 235 -26.08 -5.61 -7.74
CA ASN A 235 -27.16 -6.42 -7.13
C ASN A 235 -26.85 -7.89 -6.86
N LEU A 236 -25.58 -8.27 -6.69
CA LEU A 236 -25.17 -9.65 -6.38
C LEU A 236 -25.78 -10.69 -7.34
N SER A 237 -25.88 -10.32 -8.62
CA SER A 237 -26.50 -11.14 -9.65
C SER A 237 -25.89 -12.54 -9.67
N HIS A 238 -26.74 -13.56 -9.76
CA HIS A 238 -26.35 -14.99 -9.75
C HIS A 238 -25.67 -15.47 -8.46
N GLY A 239 -25.91 -14.81 -7.32
CA GLY A 239 -25.31 -15.18 -6.03
C GLY A 239 -23.81 -14.89 -5.95
N ARG A 240 -23.26 -14.14 -6.92
CA ARG A 240 -21.87 -13.72 -6.94
C ARG A 240 -21.71 -12.34 -6.29
N GLY A 241 -20.82 -12.27 -5.30
CA GLY A 241 -20.32 -11.00 -4.77
C GLY A 241 -19.61 -10.18 -5.84
N TRP A 242 -19.68 -8.85 -5.78
CA TRP A 242 -19.00 -7.97 -6.73
C TRP A 242 -17.47 -8.18 -6.74
N TRP A 243 -16.89 -8.54 -5.59
CA TRP A 243 -15.47 -8.85 -5.44
C TRP A 243 -15.04 -10.14 -6.16
N THR A 244 -15.98 -11.01 -6.54
CA THR A 244 -15.66 -12.30 -7.21
C THR A 244 -15.35 -12.15 -8.70
N PHE A 245 -15.56 -10.96 -9.27
CA PHE A 245 -15.23 -10.66 -10.67
C PHE A 245 -13.74 -10.36 -10.87
N PHE A 246 -12.98 -10.19 -9.79
CA PHE A 246 -11.54 -9.94 -9.80
C PHE A 246 -10.82 -10.97 -8.92
N PRO A 247 -9.65 -11.48 -9.34
CA PRO A 247 -8.84 -12.35 -8.48
C PRO A 247 -8.06 -11.58 -7.40
N TYR A 248 -8.02 -10.25 -7.48
CA TYR A 248 -7.30 -9.37 -6.55
C TYR A 248 -8.15 -8.15 -6.16
N ARG A 249 -7.72 -7.43 -5.13
CA ARG A 249 -8.37 -6.19 -4.68
C ARG A 249 -8.18 -5.06 -5.71
N ILE A 250 -9.29 -4.46 -6.14
CA ILE A 250 -9.35 -3.39 -7.14
C ILE A 250 -9.67 -2.02 -6.50
N PRO A 251 -8.94 -0.95 -6.85
CA PRO A 251 -9.16 0.40 -6.33
C PRO A 251 -10.00 1.25 -7.29
N PHE A 252 -11.27 1.49 -6.99
CA PHE A 252 -12.11 2.30 -7.89
C PHE A 252 -12.11 3.77 -7.48
N GLU A 253 -11.83 4.66 -8.43
CA GLU A 253 -11.89 6.12 -8.20
C GLU A 253 -13.29 6.60 -7.81
N SER A 254 -14.35 5.89 -8.22
CA SER A 254 -15.73 6.22 -7.85
C SER A 254 -16.03 6.08 -6.35
N GLU A 255 -15.15 5.43 -5.59
CA GLU A 255 -15.25 5.37 -4.12
C GLU A 255 -15.11 6.77 -3.49
N LEU A 256 -14.30 7.66 -4.07
CA LEU A 256 -14.01 8.98 -3.52
C LEU A 256 -15.19 9.96 -3.63
N PRO A 257 -15.86 10.14 -4.78
CA PRO A 257 -17.12 10.89 -4.82
C PRO A 257 -18.15 10.35 -3.84
N THR A 258 -18.28 9.02 -3.74
CA THR A 258 -19.23 8.37 -2.82
C THR A 258 -18.93 8.72 -1.36
N LEU A 259 -17.65 8.71 -0.96
CA LEU A 259 -17.21 9.19 0.37
C LEU A 259 -17.56 10.66 0.61
N ALA A 260 -17.56 11.50 -0.43
CA ALA A 260 -17.93 12.91 -0.34
C ALA A 260 -19.45 13.14 -0.40
N GLY A 261 -20.27 12.08 -0.34
CA GLY A 261 -21.73 12.18 -0.42
C GLY A 261 -22.27 12.38 -1.85
N LEU A 262 -21.44 12.22 -2.88
CA LEU A 262 -21.81 12.38 -4.28
C LEU A 262 -21.95 10.99 -4.95
N PRO A 263 -22.98 10.75 -5.78
CA PRO A 263 -23.12 9.45 -6.45
C PRO A 263 -21.92 9.14 -7.35
N GLY A 264 -21.33 7.94 -7.20
CA GLY A 264 -20.23 7.46 -8.02
C GLY A 264 -20.37 5.97 -8.35
N VAL A 265 -20.15 5.61 -9.61
CA VAL A 265 -20.04 4.21 -10.07
C VAL A 265 -18.86 4.05 -11.02
N THR A 266 -18.37 2.83 -11.18
CA THR A 266 -17.34 2.49 -12.17
C THR A 266 -17.86 1.44 -13.14
N LEU A 267 -17.66 1.67 -14.43
CA LEU A 267 -17.74 0.67 -15.48
C LEU A 267 -16.35 0.03 -15.61
N ALA A 268 -16.24 -1.25 -15.27
CA ALA A 268 -14.97 -1.97 -15.28
C ALA A 268 -15.05 -3.27 -16.08
N THR A 269 -13.95 -3.64 -16.73
CA THR A 269 -13.82 -4.94 -17.40
C THR A 269 -13.83 -6.05 -16.33
N VAL A 270 -14.67 -7.07 -16.51
CA VAL A 270 -14.89 -8.13 -15.50
C VAL A 270 -14.31 -9.48 -15.90
N ASN A 271 -14.00 -10.32 -14.92
CA ASN A 271 -13.30 -11.61 -15.09
C ASN A 271 -11.90 -11.42 -15.67
N ASP A 272 -11.19 -10.42 -15.15
CA ASP A 272 -9.86 -10.01 -15.60
C ASP A 272 -8.85 -10.07 -14.44
N ASP A 273 -7.69 -10.67 -14.69
CA ASP A 273 -6.60 -10.78 -13.72
C ASP A 273 -5.60 -9.61 -13.76
N ARG A 274 -5.75 -8.69 -14.74
CA ARG A 274 -4.85 -7.57 -15.05
C ARG A 274 -3.39 -7.96 -14.91
N ARG A 275 -3.00 -9.11 -15.47
CA ARG A 275 -1.71 -9.77 -15.18
C ARG A 275 -0.48 -8.88 -15.36
N HIS A 276 -0.53 -7.96 -16.32
CA HIS A 276 0.59 -7.12 -16.71
C HIS A 276 0.59 -5.72 -16.06
N VAL A 277 -0.56 -5.23 -15.58
CA VAL A 277 -0.65 -3.94 -14.87
C VAL A 277 0.39 -3.86 -13.75
N ASP A 278 0.95 -2.70 -13.46
CA ASP A 278 2.00 -2.56 -12.43
C ASP A 278 3.28 -3.39 -12.73
N THR A 279 3.57 -3.66 -14.00
CA THR A 279 4.83 -4.31 -14.42
C THR A 279 5.40 -3.69 -15.70
N PRO A 280 6.72 -3.83 -15.94
CA PRO A 280 7.34 -3.47 -17.22
C PRO A 280 6.71 -4.14 -18.43
N ASP A 281 6.11 -5.32 -18.26
CA ASP A 281 5.44 -6.08 -19.32
C ASP A 281 4.04 -5.52 -19.66
N ASP A 282 3.63 -4.36 -19.12
CA ASP A 282 2.36 -3.70 -19.48
C ASP A 282 2.47 -2.98 -20.84
N VAL A 283 2.67 -3.75 -21.92
CA VAL A 283 2.97 -3.28 -23.28
C VAL A 283 1.91 -3.69 -24.30
N GLU A 284 1.83 -2.94 -25.41
CA GLU A 284 0.81 -3.08 -26.46
C GLU A 284 0.70 -4.49 -27.04
N ILE A 285 1.82 -5.21 -27.22
CA ILE A 285 1.82 -6.57 -27.79
C ILE A 285 1.02 -7.59 -26.96
N HIS A 286 0.73 -7.29 -25.69
CA HIS A 286 -0.07 -8.12 -24.81
C HIS A 286 -1.55 -7.73 -24.76
N GLN A 287 -1.95 -6.68 -25.48
CA GLN A 287 -3.34 -6.27 -25.56
C GLN A 287 -4.15 -7.19 -26.49
N ARG A 288 -5.39 -7.43 -26.09
CA ARG A 288 -6.36 -8.23 -26.84
C ARG A 288 -7.47 -7.35 -27.38
N PHE A 289 -7.13 -6.58 -28.40
CA PHE A 289 -8.06 -5.64 -29.04
C PHE A 289 -9.34 -6.30 -29.57
N ASP A 290 -9.28 -7.58 -29.94
CA ASP A 290 -10.44 -8.37 -30.36
C ASP A 290 -11.50 -8.55 -29.27
N LEU A 291 -11.07 -8.62 -28.00
CA LEU A 291 -11.96 -8.66 -26.84
C LEU A 291 -12.35 -7.24 -26.40
N PHE A 292 -11.41 -6.30 -26.49
CA PHE A 292 -11.67 -4.92 -26.11
C PHE A 292 -12.71 -4.25 -27.01
N GLU A 293 -12.59 -4.40 -28.32
CA GLU A 293 -13.56 -3.87 -29.30
C GLU A 293 -14.99 -4.33 -28.99
N LYS A 294 -15.14 -5.59 -28.57
CA LYS A 294 -16.42 -6.19 -28.17
C LYS A 294 -17.06 -5.58 -26.92
N GLN A 295 -16.29 -4.90 -26.06
CA GLN A 295 -16.82 -4.10 -24.94
C GLN A 295 -17.31 -2.73 -25.41
N ILE A 296 -16.62 -2.15 -26.40
CA ILE A 296 -16.84 -0.77 -26.85
C ILE A 296 -17.97 -0.70 -27.90
N VAL A 297 -17.93 -1.58 -28.89
CA VAL A 297 -18.80 -1.56 -30.06
C VAL A 297 -20.17 -2.16 -29.73
N HIS A 298 -21.21 -1.42 -30.09
CA HIS A 298 -22.58 -1.92 -30.07
C HIS A 298 -22.87 -2.73 -31.34
N LYS A 299 -23.43 -3.93 -31.18
CA LYS A 299 -23.98 -4.73 -32.27
C LYS A 299 -25.45 -5.02 -31.99
N PRO A 300 -26.40 -4.45 -32.78
CA PRO A 300 -27.82 -4.72 -32.61
C PRO A 300 -28.12 -6.22 -32.60
N GLY A 301 -29.00 -6.67 -31.70
CA GLY A 301 -29.36 -8.08 -31.56
C GLY A 301 -28.39 -8.91 -30.71
N GLU A 302 -27.09 -8.60 -30.77
CA GLU A 302 -26.05 -9.41 -30.14
C GLU A 302 -25.55 -8.84 -28.80
N ARG A 303 -25.26 -7.53 -28.71
CA ARG A 303 -24.63 -6.92 -27.53
C ARG A 303 -24.78 -5.40 -27.44
N VAL A 304 -24.87 -4.92 -26.21
CA VAL A 304 -24.71 -3.48 -25.90
C VAL A 304 -23.24 -3.11 -25.91
N GLY A 305 -22.91 -1.93 -26.45
CA GLY A 305 -21.57 -1.34 -26.39
C GLY A 305 -21.48 -0.24 -25.33
N LEU A 306 -20.25 0.07 -24.88
CA LEU A 306 -19.99 1.06 -23.84
C LEU A 306 -20.63 2.42 -24.12
N ALA A 307 -20.59 2.90 -25.37
CA ALA A 307 -21.19 4.19 -25.72
C ALA A 307 -22.71 4.23 -25.47
N LYS A 308 -23.42 3.11 -25.66
CA LYS A 308 -24.86 3.02 -25.39
C LYS A 308 -25.15 3.03 -23.88
N ILE A 309 -24.36 2.31 -23.09
CA ILE A 309 -24.45 2.34 -21.62
C ILE A 309 -24.15 3.75 -21.09
N ALA A 310 -23.09 4.40 -21.58
CA ALA A 310 -22.77 5.77 -21.21
C ALA A 310 -23.92 6.74 -21.51
N LEU A 311 -24.56 6.60 -22.67
CA LEU A 311 -25.74 7.39 -23.01
C LEU A 311 -26.94 7.11 -22.07
N ALA A 312 -27.10 5.90 -21.55
CA ALA A 312 -28.16 5.63 -20.57
C ALA A 312 -28.05 6.53 -19.32
N PHE A 313 -26.83 6.85 -18.86
CA PHE A 313 -26.62 7.82 -17.79
C PHE A 313 -27.02 9.24 -18.20
N ALA A 314 -26.65 9.68 -19.41
CA ALA A 314 -26.95 11.02 -19.89
C ALA A 314 -28.46 11.26 -20.14
N TYR A 315 -29.20 10.19 -20.43
CA TYR A 315 -30.66 10.20 -20.62
C TYR A 315 -31.44 9.78 -19.37
N TRP A 316 -30.76 9.48 -18.26
CA TRP A 316 -31.37 9.04 -17.02
C TRP A 316 -32.32 10.11 -16.45
N ARG A 317 -33.52 9.69 -16.04
CA ARG A 317 -34.53 10.54 -15.41
C ARG A 317 -34.67 10.23 -13.93
N GLY A 318 -34.74 11.28 -13.12
CA GLY A 318 -34.79 11.21 -11.67
C GLY A 318 -33.41 11.04 -11.03
N PRO A 319 -33.37 10.63 -9.74
CA PRO A 319 -32.12 10.48 -9.00
C PRO A 319 -31.37 9.20 -9.42
N PHE A 320 -30.04 9.21 -9.29
CA PHE A 320 -29.20 8.03 -9.49
C PHE A 320 -29.11 7.12 -8.26
N VAL A 321 -29.44 7.66 -7.08
CA VAL A 321 -29.48 6.96 -5.80
C VAL A 321 -30.85 7.09 -5.16
N SER A 322 -31.31 6.06 -4.44
CA SER A 322 -32.63 6.06 -3.80
C SER A 322 -32.70 6.91 -2.53
N SER A 323 -31.55 7.21 -1.90
CA SER A 323 -31.44 8.11 -0.76
C SER A 323 -30.07 8.80 -0.74
N GLN A 324 -29.97 9.89 0.03
CA GLN A 324 -28.76 10.70 0.14
C GLN A 324 -27.57 9.88 0.67
N LEU A 325 -26.38 10.12 0.10
CA LEU A 325 -25.12 9.54 0.57
C LEU A 325 -24.52 10.44 1.66
N ASP A 326 -23.90 9.82 2.65
CA ASP A 326 -23.28 10.53 3.75
C ASP A 326 -21.90 11.03 3.35
N HIS A 327 -21.60 12.30 3.63
CA HIS A 327 -20.27 12.84 3.43
C HIS A 327 -19.37 12.47 4.61
N THR A 328 -18.59 11.39 4.41
CA THR A 328 -17.65 10.82 5.36
C THR A 328 -16.17 11.06 5.00
N MET A 329 -15.88 11.75 3.90
CA MET A 329 -14.51 12.12 3.52
C MET A 329 -13.81 12.94 4.62
N ALA A 330 -12.66 12.44 5.06
CA ALA A 330 -11.83 12.98 6.12
C ALA A 330 -10.38 13.14 5.67
N LYS A 331 -9.62 13.87 6.49
CA LYS A 331 -8.22 14.17 6.29
C LYS A 331 -7.44 14.03 7.58
N VAL A 332 -6.21 13.55 7.47
CA VAL A 332 -5.21 13.55 8.56
C VAL A 332 -4.07 14.49 8.15
N ALA A 333 -3.70 15.42 9.02
CA ALA A 333 -2.63 16.37 8.75
C ALA A 333 -1.78 16.60 10.00
N GLY A 334 -0.49 16.88 9.84
CA GLY A 334 0.41 16.89 10.98
C GLY A 334 1.74 17.55 10.71
N ARG A 335 2.65 17.47 11.67
CA ARG A 335 4.07 17.83 11.49
C ARG A 335 4.97 16.67 11.89
N ALA A 336 6.05 16.44 11.13
CA ALA A 336 7.20 15.67 11.59
C ALA A 336 8.24 16.63 12.15
N VAL A 337 8.63 16.43 13.41
CA VAL A 337 9.53 17.31 14.14
C VAL A 337 10.57 16.51 14.92
N TRP A 338 11.65 17.17 15.34
CA TRP A 338 12.65 16.62 16.25
C TRP A 338 12.97 17.63 17.37
N LEU A 339 13.67 17.15 18.40
CA LEU A 339 14.10 17.96 19.53
C LEU A 339 15.56 18.38 19.37
N ASP A 340 15.80 19.69 19.27
CA ASP A 340 17.13 20.28 19.38
C ASP A 340 17.31 20.75 20.83
N GLN A 341 18.08 20.00 21.62
CA GLN A 341 18.23 20.23 23.07
C GLN A 341 19.00 21.52 23.38
N GLU A 342 19.76 22.08 22.42
CA GLU A 342 20.50 23.32 22.62
C GLU A 342 19.56 24.55 22.59
N ILE A 343 18.39 24.42 21.95
CA ILE A 343 17.51 25.55 21.63
C ILE A 343 16.09 25.38 22.18
N ASP A 344 15.53 24.17 22.18
CA ASP A 344 14.13 23.94 22.52
C ASP A 344 13.96 23.05 23.76
N TYR A 345 12.92 23.34 24.55
CA TYR A 345 12.51 22.49 25.67
C TYR A 345 11.59 21.34 25.23
N THR A 346 10.87 21.51 24.12
CA THR A 346 9.95 20.50 23.56
C THR A 346 10.23 20.28 22.07
N PRO A 347 9.95 19.09 21.52
CA PRO A 347 10.23 18.81 20.11
C PRO A 347 9.40 19.72 19.19
N ASN A 348 10.07 20.61 18.46
CA ASN A 348 9.39 21.58 17.58
C ASN A 348 10.16 21.92 16.30
N ARG A 349 11.42 21.48 16.16
CA ARG A 349 12.20 21.72 14.95
C ARG A 349 11.61 20.91 13.80
N PRO A 350 11.27 21.54 12.67
CA PRO A 350 10.71 20.82 11.54
C PRO A 350 11.74 19.87 10.95
N LEU A 351 11.30 18.67 10.57
CA LEU A 351 12.04 17.82 9.65
C LEU A 351 11.49 18.04 8.25
N ARG A 352 12.23 18.77 7.41
CA ARG A 352 11.85 19.07 6.03
C ARG A 352 12.17 17.88 5.12
N GLY A 353 11.23 17.50 4.26
CA GLY A 353 11.41 16.37 3.36
C GLY A 353 11.48 15.00 4.06
N ALA A 354 10.99 14.90 5.30
CA ALA A 354 10.79 13.63 5.97
C ALA A 354 9.70 12.83 5.24
N ALA A 355 9.93 11.53 5.10
CA ALA A 355 9.04 10.57 4.51
C ALA A 355 8.01 10.11 5.54
N VAL A 356 6.74 10.43 5.33
CA VAL A 356 5.63 10.09 6.22
C VAL A 356 4.71 9.10 5.52
N THR A 357 4.28 8.07 6.23
CA THR A 357 3.36 7.04 5.75
C THR A 357 2.29 6.73 6.81
N TYR A 358 1.24 6.02 6.41
CA TYR A 358 0.28 5.44 7.34
C TYR A 358 -0.05 3.99 7.03
N LYS A 359 -0.37 3.23 8.08
CA LYS A 359 -0.84 1.84 8.02
C LYS A 359 -2.27 1.73 8.55
N THR A 360 -3.03 0.83 7.95
CA THR A 360 -4.44 0.57 8.26
C THR A 360 -4.69 -0.84 8.79
N TYR A 361 -3.65 -1.67 8.86
CA TYR A 361 -3.70 -3.08 9.26
C TYR A 361 -4.57 -3.98 8.36
N LYS A 362 -4.83 -3.54 7.12
CA LYS A 362 -5.68 -4.26 6.15
C LYS A 362 -4.90 -5.13 5.15
N ALA A 363 -3.57 -5.14 5.25
CA ALA A 363 -2.63 -5.78 4.33
C ALA A 363 -2.82 -5.30 2.88
N ASN A 364 -3.13 -4.01 2.71
CA ASN A 364 -3.49 -3.41 1.43
C ASN A 364 -2.27 -2.83 0.71
N LYS A 365 -1.10 -3.47 0.78
CA LYS A 365 0.16 -2.93 0.22
C LYS A 365 0.06 -2.56 -1.27
N HIS A 366 -0.67 -3.34 -2.06
CA HIS A 366 -0.93 -3.08 -3.48
C HIS A 366 -2.36 -3.47 -3.88
N LEU A 367 -3.00 -2.66 -4.72
CA LEU A 367 -4.34 -2.92 -5.26
C LEU A 367 -4.30 -2.74 -6.78
N MET A 368 -4.15 -3.84 -7.54
CA MET A 368 -4.19 -3.89 -9.02
C MET A 368 -3.77 -2.60 -9.78
N GLY A 369 -2.56 -2.08 -9.54
CA GLY A 369 -2.12 -0.82 -10.17
C GLY A 369 -2.09 0.41 -9.25
N THR A 370 -2.34 0.23 -7.94
CA THR A 370 -2.32 1.33 -6.97
C THR A 370 -1.59 0.93 -5.69
N ARG A 371 -0.75 1.83 -5.17
CA ARG A 371 -0.12 1.67 -3.85
C ARG A 371 -1.18 1.92 -2.78
N GLY A 372 -1.34 1.03 -1.81
CA GLY A 372 -2.31 1.24 -0.73
C GLY A 372 -1.74 1.92 0.53
N VAL A 373 -0.42 1.90 0.67
CA VAL A 373 0.34 2.64 1.70
C VAL A 373 1.03 3.82 1.01
N PRO A 374 0.51 5.06 1.17
CA PRO A 374 1.10 6.24 0.53
C PRO A 374 2.41 6.66 1.20
N MET A 375 3.21 7.41 0.45
CA MET A 375 4.35 8.15 0.98
C MET A 375 4.16 9.65 0.72
N ALA A 376 4.08 10.45 1.77
CA ALA A 376 4.10 11.90 1.71
C ALA A 376 5.46 12.43 2.15
N LEU A 377 5.93 13.52 1.54
CA LEU A 377 7.14 14.22 1.98
C LEU A 377 6.73 15.52 2.67
N THR A 378 7.31 15.79 3.85
CA THR A 378 7.00 17.00 4.59
C THR A 378 7.49 18.28 3.89
N ASP A 379 6.77 19.37 4.11
CA ASP A 379 7.17 20.71 3.66
C ASP A 379 8.29 21.33 4.53
N ALA A 380 8.61 22.61 4.28
CA ALA A 380 9.66 23.32 5.01
C ALA A 380 9.38 23.50 6.51
N GLU A 381 8.11 23.46 6.91
CA GLU A 381 7.67 23.54 8.31
C GLU A 381 7.42 22.15 8.91
N GLY A 382 7.83 21.10 8.20
CA GLY A 382 7.65 19.71 8.60
C GLY A 382 6.22 19.20 8.41
N ARG A 383 5.33 19.94 7.73
CA ARG A 383 3.92 19.56 7.62
C ARG A 383 3.69 18.46 6.59
N PHE A 384 2.75 17.57 6.87
CA PHE A 384 2.26 16.54 5.95
C PHE A 384 0.73 16.47 5.95
N GLU A 385 0.17 15.85 4.92
CA GLU A 385 -1.26 15.71 4.72
C GLU A 385 -1.61 14.40 3.98
N PHE A 386 -2.61 13.67 4.50
CA PHE A 386 -3.27 12.55 3.85
C PHE A 386 -4.77 12.83 3.73
N ASP A 387 -5.22 13.11 2.52
CA ASP A 387 -6.62 13.40 2.22
C ASP A 387 -7.35 12.18 1.61
N GLY A 388 -8.67 12.29 1.49
CA GLY A 388 -9.52 11.24 0.92
C GLY A 388 -9.67 10.03 1.82
N MET A 389 -9.43 10.17 3.13
CA MET A 389 -9.68 9.11 4.11
C MET A 389 -11.17 9.00 4.43
N MET A 390 -11.59 7.87 5.02
CA MET A 390 -12.97 7.67 5.47
C MET A 390 -13.08 7.97 6.97
N LEU A 391 -14.06 8.80 7.36
CA LEU A 391 -14.53 8.94 8.74
C LEU A 391 -15.39 7.72 9.08
N PRO A 392 -14.91 6.77 9.89
CA PRO A 392 -15.65 5.55 10.17
C PRO A 392 -16.79 5.82 11.17
N ALA A 393 -17.86 5.02 11.05
CA ALA A 393 -18.83 4.88 12.13
C ALA A 393 -18.12 4.43 13.41
N THR A 394 -18.64 4.82 14.59
CA THR A 394 -17.98 4.59 15.89
C THR A 394 -17.54 3.15 16.12
N TRP A 395 -18.36 2.17 15.71
CA TRP A 395 -18.10 0.72 15.86
C TRP A 395 -17.07 0.15 14.87
N MET A 396 -16.67 0.92 13.85
CA MET A 396 -15.67 0.54 12.84
C MET A 396 -14.33 1.23 13.03
N ARG A 397 -14.17 2.05 14.08
CA ARG A 397 -12.96 2.84 14.28
C ARG A 397 -11.81 1.94 14.67
N MET A 398 -10.89 1.72 13.73
CA MET A 398 -9.58 1.14 13.98
C MET A 398 -8.54 2.27 13.98
N PRO A 399 -7.53 2.22 14.85
CA PRO A 399 -6.43 3.16 14.80
C PRO A 399 -5.67 2.96 13.48
N ILE A 400 -5.20 4.06 12.91
CA ILE A 400 -4.15 4.05 11.90
C ILE A 400 -2.83 4.36 12.59
N VAL A 401 -1.75 3.75 12.11
CA VAL A 401 -0.39 4.05 12.60
C VAL A 401 0.26 4.97 11.60
N LEU A 402 0.89 6.03 12.07
CA LEU A 402 1.68 6.93 11.26
C LEU A 402 3.16 6.77 11.61
N GLU A 403 3.97 6.70 10.57
CA GLU A 403 5.41 6.57 10.68
C GLU A 403 6.07 7.70 9.90
N ALA A 404 7.16 8.26 10.43
CA ALA A 404 7.94 9.31 9.79
C ALA A 404 9.43 9.02 9.84
N TYR A 405 10.11 9.28 8.73
CA TYR A 405 11.51 8.93 8.52
C TYR A 405 12.30 10.08 7.89
N GLY A 406 13.43 10.43 8.50
CA GLY A 406 14.48 11.19 7.84
C GLY A 406 15.41 10.24 7.09
N LEU A 407 15.35 10.22 5.75
CA LEU A 407 16.12 9.28 4.93
C LEU A 407 17.51 9.84 4.59
N ALA A 408 18.51 8.97 4.51
CA ALA A 408 19.88 9.25 4.11
C ALA A 408 19.95 9.54 2.60
N SER A 409 19.36 10.67 2.21
CA SER A 409 19.32 11.19 0.85
C SER A 409 20.02 12.54 0.81
N LYS A 410 20.51 12.91 -0.39
CA LYS A 410 21.10 14.22 -0.60
C LYS A 410 20.15 15.34 -0.17
N ARG A 411 18.89 15.24 -0.59
CA ARG A 411 17.86 16.25 -0.28
C ARG A 411 17.66 16.43 1.22
N PHE A 412 17.42 15.35 1.96
CA PHE A 412 17.14 15.44 3.40
C PHE A 412 18.33 16.01 4.17
N THR A 413 19.55 15.54 3.84
CA THR A 413 20.78 15.98 4.53
C THR A 413 21.16 17.43 4.24
N GLU A 414 20.88 17.94 3.03
CA GLU A 414 21.08 19.34 2.66
C GLU A 414 19.98 20.26 3.22
N ASP A 415 18.72 19.82 3.19
CA ASP A 415 17.57 20.61 3.68
C ASP A 415 17.52 20.73 5.21
N ASN A 416 18.24 19.87 5.96
CA ASN A 416 18.21 19.82 7.43
C ASN A 416 19.62 19.82 8.05
N PRO A 417 20.39 20.92 7.95
CA PRO A 417 21.78 20.97 8.41
C PRO A 417 21.94 20.75 9.93
N ASN A 418 21.00 21.25 10.74
CA ASN A 418 21.06 21.05 12.20
C ASN A 418 20.76 19.60 12.59
N ALA A 419 19.76 18.98 11.96
CA ALA A 419 19.46 17.55 12.18
C ALA A 419 20.65 16.68 11.71
N ARG A 420 21.28 17.04 10.60
CA ARG A 420 22.50 16.39 10.14
C ARG A 420 23.64 16.50 11.16
N LYS A 421 23.86 17.69 11.72
CA LYS A 421 24.88 17.94 12.75
C LYS A 421 24.60 17.08 14.00
N GLU A 422 23.36 17.07 14.47
CA GLU A 422 22.93 16.27 15.62
C GLU A 422 23.17 14.78 15.39
N TYR A 423 22.72 14.23 14.25
CA TYR A 423 22.95 12.84 13.89
C TYR A 423 24.43 12.45 13.91
N LEU A 424 25.29 13.28 13.30
CA LEU A 424 26.74 13.05 13.31
C LEU A 424 27.32 13.11 14.73
N GLY A 425 26.81 14.00 15.59
CA GLY A 425 27.16 14.07 17.00
C GLY A 425 26.86 12.76 17.74
N VAL A 426 25.65 12.22 17.57
CA VAL A 426 25.24 10.94 18.17
C VAL A 426 26.09 9.78 17.66
N VAL A 427 26.30 9.68 16.35
CA VAL A 427 27.11 8.59 15.77
C VAL A 427 28.57 8.67 16.20
N ALA A 428 29.13 9.87 16.38
CA ALA A 428 30.51 10.04 16.86
C ALA A 428 30.73 9.46 18.27
N LEU A 429 29.69 9.37 19.10
CA LEU A 429 29.77 8.72 20.41
C LEU A 429 29.91 7.18 20.32
N SER A 430 29.57 6.58 19.17
CA SER A 430 29.54 5.13 18.98
C SER A 430 30.90 4.48 18.65
N ALA A 431 32.00 5.24 18.71
CA ALA A 431 33.39 4.82 18.41
C ALA A 431 33.67 4.39 16.95
N SER A 432 32.71 4.53 16.03
CA SER A 432 32.96 4.49 14.59
C SER A 432 33.47 5.88 14.14
N PRO A 433 34.53 5.98 13.32
CA PRO A 433 35.01 7.28 12.85
C PRO A 433 33.84 8.04 12.21
N ALA A 434 33.65 9.30 12.62
CA ALA A 434 32.62 10.19 12.08
C ALA A 434 32.87 10.45 10.59
N GLY A 435 32.48 9.49 9.76
CA GLY A 435 32.50 9.60 8.31
C GLY A 435 31.36 10.49 7.82
N ALA A 436 31.44 10.90 6.56
CA ALA A 436 30.27 11.45 5.89
C ALA A 436 29.11 10.44 5.96
N ILE A 437 27.89 10.94 6.15
CA ILE A 437 26.69 10.10 6.11
C ILE A 437 26.62 9.43 4.72
N PRO A 438 26.62 8.09 4.63
CA PRO A 438 26.42 7.42 3.35
C PRO A 438 25.02 7.76 2.84
N LEU A 439 24.92 8.23 1.60
CA LEU A 439 23.64 8.58 0.98
C LEU A 439 23.00 7.33 0.37
N ASP A 440 22.69 6.36 1.22
CA ASP A 440 22.25 5.00 0.86
C ASP A 440 20.74 4.78 1.05
N GLY A 441 19.99 5.82 1.43
CA GLY A 441 18.55 5.72 1.70
C GLY A 441 18.18 5.14 3.08
N SER A 442 19.15 4.81 3.94
CA SER A 442 18.90 4.38 5.32
C SER A 442 18.15 5.43 6.15
N VAL A 443 17.52 5.01 7.25
CA VAL A 443 16.84 5.95 8.14
C VAL A 443 17.86 6.57 9.10
N LEU A 444 17.94 7.90 9.07
CA LEU A 444 18.73 8.73 10.00
C LEU A 444 17.90 9.20 11.19
N TYR A 445 16.60 9.41 10.97
CA TYR A 445 15.64 9.83 11.98
C TYR A 445 14.39 8.95 11.91
N GLY A 446 13.97 8.35 13.02
CA GLY A 446 12.75 7.55 13.11
C GLY A 446 11.82 8.07 14.20
N VAL A 447 10.52 7.83 14.07
CA VAL A 447 9.54 8.24 15.11
C VAL A 447 9.82 7.58 16.44
N ASP A 448 9.63 8.32 17.53
CA ASP A 448 9.77 7.80 18.88
C ASP A 448 8.50 7.07 19.31
N CYS A 449 8.60 5.76 19.47
CA CYS A 449 7.52 4.90 19.90
C CYS A 449 7.55 4.62 21.42
N ALA A 450 8.58 5.06 22.15
CA ALA A 450 8.73 4.77 23.57
C ALA A 450 7.72 5.54 24.45
N ARG A 451 7.32 6.74 24.02
CA ARG A 451 6.50 7.69 24.78
C ARG A 451 5.13 7.94 24.16
N GLN A 452 4.38 6.90 23.82
CA GLN A 452 3.08 7.02 23.11
C GLN A 452 2.07 7.96 23.79
N GLY A 453 2.13 8.15 25.11
CA GLY A 453 1.27 9.10 25.83
C GLY A 453 1.59 10.58 25.54
N GLU A 454 2.84 10.89 25.20
CA GLU A 454 3.30 12.25 24.87
C GLU A 454 3.45 12.44 23.36
N TYR A 455 4.02 11.43 22.67
CA TYR A 455 4.31 11.40 21.24
C TYR A 455 3.53 10.26 20.59
N PRO A 456 2.21 10.44 20.38
CA PRO A 456 1.40 9.41 19.76
C PRO A 456 1.85 9.18 18.32
N THR A 457 1.92 7.90 17.93
CA THR A 457 2.09 7.47 16.54
C THR A 457 0.82 6.86 15.96
N GLU A 458 -0.15 6.52 16.83
CA GLU A 458 -1.46 6.03 16.44
C GLU A 458 -2.54 7.11 16.51
N LEU A 459 -3.46 7.09 15.56
CA LEU A 459 -4.56 8.03 15.47
C LEU A 459 -5.88 7.32 15.16
N LEU A 460 -6.95 7.70 15.85
CA LEU A 460 -8.32 7.35 15.48
C LEU A 460 -8.95 8.53 14.73
N ILE A 461 -9.48 8.28 13.52
CA ILE A 461 -10.20 9.30 12.76
C ILE A 461 -11.59 9.51 13.38
N ARG A 462 -11.77 10.59 14.15
CA ARG A 462 -13.02 10.92 14.86
C ARG A 462 -13.74 12.13 14.26
N LYS A 463 -13.01 12.98 13.54
CA LYS A 463 -13.48 14.22 12.89
C LYS A 463 -13.09 14.24 11.41
N LYS A 464 -13.70 15.16 10.64
CA LYS A 464 -13.35 15.36 9.22
C LYS A 464 -11.90 15.82 9.02
N VAL A 465 -11.30 16.48 10.00
CA VAL A 465 -9.87 16.83 10.01
C VAL A 465 -9.32 16.42 11.36
N GLU A 466 -8.31 15.55 11.33
CA GLU A 466 -7.57 15.13 12.50
C GLU A 466 -6.12 15.55 12.40
N HIS A 467 -5.53 15.83 13.56
CA HIS A 467 -4.15 16.29 13.67
C HIS A 467 -3.31 15.41 14.58
N ILE A 468 -2.09 15.11 14.12
CA ILE A 468 -1.08 14.36 14.89
C ILE A 468 0.31 14.90 14.57
N ASN A 469 1.12 15.11 15.59
CA ASN A 469 2.53 15.50 15.42
C ASN A 469 3.40 14.28 15.70
N LEU A 470 4.31 13.99 14.77
CA LEU A 470 5.23 12.87 14.83
C LEU A 470 6.59 13.41 15.29
N VAL A 471 7.05 12.93 16.44
CA VAL A 471 8.36 13.28 16.98
C VAL A 471 9.35 12.21 16.58
N ALA A 472 10.42 12.61 15.90
CA ALA A 472 11.50 11.73 15.48
C ALA A 472 12.82 12.10 16.15
N PHE A 473 13.71 11.12 16.24
CA PHE A 473 15.01 11.24 16.90
C PHE A 473 16.11 10.59 16.05
N PRO A 474 17.38 11.02 16.20
CA PRO A 474 18.51 10.40 15.50
C PRO A 474 18.62 8.91 15.86
N CYS A 475 18.62 8.03 14.86
CA CYS A 475 18.58 6.58 15.10
C CYS A 475 19.39 5.78 14.08
N LYS A 476 19.62 4.51 14.39
CA LYS A 476 20.13 3.52 13.45
C LYS A 476 19.09 2.42 13.29
N THR A 477 18.78 2.06 12.04
CA THR A 477 17.86 0.95 11.74
C THR A 477 18.57 -0.37 11.53
N ILE A 478 17.92 -1.45 11.95
CA ILE A 478 18.21 -2.80 11.46
C ILE A 478 16.91 -3.43 10.90
N THR A 479 17.03 -4.20 9.84
CA THR A 479 15.91 -4.95 9.27
C THR A 479 16.16 -6.45 9.40
N LEU A 480 15.18 -7.16 9.97
CA LEU A 480 15.14 -8.61 10.03
C LEU A 480 14.13 -9.12 8.99
N ALA A 481 14.52 -10.13 8.22
CA ALA A 481 13.68 -10.71 7.16
C ALA A 481 13.65 -12.25 7.26
N GLY A 482 12.56 -12.85 6.80
CA GLY A 482 12.35 -14.30 6.86
C GLY A 482 11.92 -14.78 8.24
N LEU A 483 11.10 -13.99 8.93
CA LEU A 483 10.59 -14.19 10.29
C LEU A 483 9.48 -15.27 10.37
N THR A 484 9.61 -16.36 9.62
CA THR A 484 8.69 -17.51 9.73
C THR A 484 9.26 -18.53 10.69
N GLU A 485 8.48 -18.90 11.69
CA GLU A 485 8.80 -19.97 12.64
C GLU A 485 8.66 -21.34 11.98
N PRO A 486 9.67 -22.23 12.06
CA PRO A 486 9.76 -23.44 11.24
C PRO A 486 8.80 -24.56 11.66
N ARG A 487 8.30 -24.59 12.89
CA ARG A 487 7.40 -25.66 13.36
C ARG A 487 5.97 -25.45 12.91
N ASN A 488 5.45 -24.23 13.05
CA ASN A 488 4.05 -23.92 12.80
C ASN A 488 3.84 -23.06 11.55
N PHE A 489 4.93 -22.63 10.88
CA PHE A 489 4.89 -21.74 9.72
C PHE A 489 4.13 -20.43 9.99
N ILE A 490 4.27 -19.91 11.22
CA ILE A 490 3.68 -18.65 11.65
C ILE A 490 4.69 -17.51 11.50
N THR A 491 4.23 -16.34 11.06
CA THR A 491 5.05 -15.12 11.02
C THR A 491 5.25 -14.61 12.44
N LEU A 492 6.50 -14.38 12.84
CA LEU A 492 6.85 -13.70 14.07
C LEU A 492 6.66 -12.20 13.86
N TYR A 493 5.79 -11.60 14.67
CA TYR A 493 5.46 -10.17 14.61
C TYR A 493 5.53 -9.48 15.98
N ASP A 494 5.69 -10.24 17.07
CA ASP A 494 5.87 -9.69 18.41
C ASP A 494 7.36 -9.53 18.71
N LEU A 495 7.91 -8.34 18.45
CA LEU A 495 9.31 -8.02 18.72
C LEU A 495 9.42 -7.25 20.04
N VAL A 496 10.37 -7.65 20.88
CA VAL A 496 10.77 -6.87 22.05
C VAL A 496 12.23 -6.51 21.92
N LEU A 497 12.50 -5.20 21.92
CA LEU A 497 13.82 -4.60 21.90
C LEU A 497 14.24 -4.23 23.34
N LEU A 498 15.41 -4.68 23.76
CA LEU A 498 15.98 -4.37 25.08
C LEU A 498 17.37 -3.75 24.93
N ASP A 499 17.67 -2.74 25.74
CA ASP A 499 19.04 -2.29 25.97
C ASP A 499 19.77 -3.36 26.81
N ALA A 500 20.93 -3.82 26.33
CA ALA A 500 21.74 -4.81 26.99
C ALA A 500 22.30 -4.33 28.35
N ALA A 501 22.43 -3.02 28.55
CA ALA A 501 22.96 -2.45 29.78
C ALA A 501 21.92 -2.38 30.92
N THR A 502 20.66 -2.09 30.59
CA THR A 502 19.58 -1.90 31.59
C THR A 502 18.57 -3.04 31.63
N GLU A 503 18.59 -3.92 30.62
CA GLU A 503 17.63 -5.02 30.43
C GLU A 503 16.18 -4.54 30.33
N SER A 504 15.99 -3.30 29.88
CA SER A 504 14.70 -2.67 29.67
C SER A 504 14.57 -2.17 28.24
N PRO A 505 13.36 -1.84 27.76
CA PRO A 505 13.20 -1.12 26.50
C PRO A 505 14.05 0.16 26.49
N PRO A 506 14.68 0.52 25.35
CA PRO A 506 15.45 1.75 25.24
C PRO A 506 14.63 3.00 25.54
N PHE A 507 15.29 4.09 25.93
CA PHE A 507 14.63 5.37 26.17
C PHE A 507 13.97 5.94 24.90
N GLN A 508 14.61 5.74 23.74
CA GLN A 508 14.07 6.08 22.43
C GLN A 508 14.25 4.90 21.49
N TRP A 509 13.15 4.44 20.92
CA TRP A 509 13.14 3.35 19.95
C TRP A 509 11.87 3.42 19.12
N GLY A 510 11.83 2.63 18.05
CA GLY A 510 10.60 2.32 17.35
C GLY A 510 10.74 1.10 16.46
N GLU A 511 9.61 0.70 15.91
CA GLU A 511 9.51 -0.45 15.03
C GLU A 511 8.48 -0.19 13.93
N SER A 512 8.65 -0.89 12.82
CA SER A 512 7.74 -0.89 11.68
C SER A 512 7.50 -2.33 11.28
N LEU A 513 6.25 -2.75 11.43
CA LEU A 513 5.73 -4.08 11.08
C LEU A 513 4.99 -4.01 9.73
N SER A 514 4.76 -5.15 9.07
CA SER A 514 3.89 -5.18 7.88
C SER A 514 2.51 -4.52 8.16
N ASP A 515 1.83 -3.97 7.15
CA ASP A 515 0.46 -3.41 7.24
C ASP A 515 -0.62 -4.47 7.55
N SER A 516 -0.33 -5.48 8.37
CA SER A 516 -1.21 -6.59 8.74
C SER A 516 -1.20 -6.78 10.25
N TRP A 517 -2.37 -6.88 10.86
CA TRP A 517 -2.52 -7.13 12.30
C TRP A 517 -1.93 -8.48 12.77
N ARG A 518 -1.74 -9.45 11.85
CA ARG A 518 -1.24 -10.80 12.17
C ARG A 518 0.11 -11.12 11.50
N GLY A 519 0.79 -10.09 10.99
CA GLY A 519 1.88 -10.26 10.02
C GLY A 519 1.36 -10.65 8.63
N ASP A 520 2.18 -10.41 7.60
CA ASP A 520 1.95 -10.86 6.23
C ASP A 520 3.10 -11.81 5.85
N PRO A 521 2.84 -13.11 5.58
CA PRO A 521 3.87 -14.03 5.11
C PRO A 521 4.56 -13.59 3.81
N GLU A 522 3.90 -12.77 3.00
CA GLU A 522 4.49 -12.18 1.79
C GLU A 522 5.38 -10.97 2.09
N GLU A 523 5.24 -10.38 3.29
CA GLU A 523 6.01 -9.24 3.80
C GLU A 523 6.62 -9.60 5.16
N ASN A 524 7.41 -10.67 5.13
CA ASN A 524 7.94 -11.32 6.32
C ASN A 524 9.21 -10.62 6.84
N CYS A 525 9.08 -9.34 7.20
CA CYS A 525 10.18 -8.53 7.71
C CYS A 525 9.72 -7.47 8.71
N ILE A 526 10.63 -7.08 9.59
CA ILE A 526 10.46 -6.04 10.60
C ILE A 526 11.68 -5.13 10.53
N THR A 527 11.44 -3.82 10.54
CA THR A 527 12.52 -2.83 10.73
C THR A 527 12.37 -2.20 12.09
N ILE A 528 13.45 -2.16 12.86
CA ILE A 528 13.51 -1.47 14.15
C ILE A 528 14.56 -0.38 14.11
N TRP A 529 14.41 0.62 14.97
CA TRP A 529 15.40 1.66 15.16
C TRP A 529 15.53 2.04 16.63
N ALA A 530 16.74 2.41 17.03
CA ALA A 530 17.03 2.95 18.35
C ALA A 530 18.27 3.87 18.27
N ASP A 531 18.68 4.41 19.42
CA ASP A 531 19.93 5.16 19.53
C ASP A 531 21.12 4.33 18.98
N PRO A 532 21.91 4.87 18.04
CA PRO A 532 23.03 4.15 17.40
C PRO A 532 24.09 3.62 18.36
N THR A 533 24.24 4.22 19.54
CA THR A 533 25.28 3.86 20.52
C THR A 533 24.94 2.63 21.34
N LEU A 534 23.67 2.20 21.33
CA LEU A 534 23.18 1.12 22.17
C LEU A 534 23.66 -0.25 21.70
N ARG A 535 23.82 -1.14 22.70
CA ARG A 535 23.85 -2.58 22.50
C ARG A 535 22.46 -3.12 22.77
N VAL A 536 21.90 -3.85 21.83
CA VAL A 536 20.52 -4.33 21.93
C VAL A 536 20.42 -5.84 21.96
N ARG A 537 19.44 -6.34 22.71
CA ARG A 537 18.98 -7.73 22.70
C ARG A 537 17.56 -7.75 22.17
N LEU A 538 17.19 -8.82 21.48
CA LEU A 538 15.88 -8.94 20.84
C LEU A 538 15.25 -10.26 21.22
N THR A 539 13.94 -10.24 21.43
CA THR A 539 13.14 -11.45 21.40
C THR A 539 12.04 -11.30 20.37
N LEU A 540 11.75 -12.38 19.65
CA LEU A 540 10.71 -12.46 18.64
C LEU A 540 9.74 -13.56 19.03
N GLY A 541 8.45 -13.28 18.86
CA GLY A 541 7.39 -14.21 19.21
C GLY A 541 6.16 -14.06 18.33
N PHE A 542 5.12 -14.76 18.76
CA PHE A 542 3.78 -14.66 18.20
C PHE A 542 2.80 -14.41 19.35
N GLY A 543 2.25 -13.19 19.42
CA GLY A 543 1.37 -12.76 20.51
C GLY A 543 2.08 -12.61 21.87
N PHE A 544 1.30 -12.49 22.94
CA PHE A 544 1.77 -11.98 24.24
C PHE A 544 2.69 -12.91 25.06
N GLN A 545 2.68 -14.23 24.85
CA GLN A 545 3.31 -15.18 25.81
C GLN A 545 4.36 -16.14 25.23
N GLU A 546 4.51 -16.22 23.91
CA GLU A 546 5.38 -17.24 23.31
C GLU A 546 6.56 -16.59 22.57
N LYS A 547 7.67 -16.39 23.27
CA LYS A 547 8.94 -16.06 22.63
C LYS A 547 9.43 -17.29 21.88
N ARG A 548 9.67 -17.13 20.58
CA ARG A 548 10.06 -18.19 19.64
C ARG A 548 11.51 -18.09 19.22
N LEU A 549 12.11 -16.91 19.32
CA LEU A 549 13.51 -16.69 18.99
C LEU A 549 14.12 -15.63 19.91
N ILE A 550 15.36 -15.84 20.31
CA ILE A 550 16.14 -14.94 21.16
C ILE A 550 17.43 -14.58 20.43
N LEU A 551 17.72 -13.29 20.30
CA LEU A 551 18.96 -12.77 19.71
C LEU A 551 19.68 -11.94 20.77
N VAL A 552 20.72 -12.52 21.37
CA VAL A 552 21.46 -11.89 22.49
C VAL A 552 22.96 -11.77 22.26
N ASN A 553 23.50 -12.33 21.17
CA ASN A 553 24.93 -12.33 20.85
C ASN A 553 25.77 -12.90 22.01
N ASN A 554 25.45 -14.14 22.38
CA ASN A 554 26.08 -14.89 23.46
C ASN A 554 27.15 -15.86 22.95
N THR A 555 27.98 -16.32 23.88
CA THR A 555 28.97 -17.38 23.66
C THR A 555 28.78 -18.47 24.72
N PRO A 556 29.42 -19.64 24.58
CA PRO A 556 29.38 -20.67 25.62
C PRO A 556 29.84 -20.16 27.00
N GLU A 557 30.75 -19.18 27.04
CA GLU A 557 31.30 -18.59 28.26
C GLU A 557 30.47 -17.42 28.81
N ASP A 558 29.62 -16.81 27.99
CA ASP A 558 28.74 -15.69 28.35
C ASP A 558 27.32 -15.91 27.77
N PRO A 559 26.52 -16.83 28.36
CA PRO A 559 25.26 -17.28 27.78
C PRO A 559 24.17 -16.19 27.72
N ILE A 560 24.21 -15.19 28.61
CA ILE A 560 23.28 -14.05 28.60
C ILE A 560 23.59 -13.10 27.43
N GLY A 561 24.85 -13.07 26.99
CA GLY A 561 25.30 -12.38 25.79
C GLY A 561 25.40 -10.88 25.93
N ARG A 562 26.26 -10.28 25.10
CA ARG A 562 26.62 -8.85 25.20
C ARG A 562 25.70 -7.93 24.39
N GLY A 563 24.73 -8.49 23.69
CA GLY A 563 23.90 -7.77 22.73
C GLY A 563 24.66 -7.32 21.48
N TYR A 564 23.89 -6.78 20.55
CA TYR A 564 24.30 -6.32 19.24
C TYR A 564 24.49 -4.81 19.25
N ARG A 565 25.67 -4.31 18.90
CA ARG A 565 25.90 -2.87 18.79
C ARG A 565 25.25 -2.35 17.51
N LEU A 566 24.27 -1.45 17.63
CA LEU A 566 23.50 -0.98 16.47
C LEU A 566 24.34 -0.24 15.44
N SER A 567 25.29 0.60 15.86
CA SER A 567 26.14 1.37 14.95
C SER A 567 26.97 0.53 13.97
N GLU A 568 27.20 -0.74 14.27
CA GLU A 568 28.00 -1.67 13.48
C GLU A 568 27.15 -2.55 12.55
N LEU A 569 25.82 -2.42 12.57
CA LEU A 569 24.90 -3.32 11.88
C LEU A 569 24.04 -2.60 10.84
N GLU A 570 23.86 -3.27 9.71
CA GLU A 570 22.79 -2.99 8.73
C GLU A 570 21.64 -3.99 8.90
N THR A 571 21.99 -5.23 9.20
CA THR A 571 21.13 -6.34 9.60
C THR A 571 21.90 -7.23 10.58
N ILE A 572 21.24 -8.20 11.21
CA ILE A 572 21.92 -9.23 11.99
C ILE A 572 22.32 -10.35 11.00
N PRO A 573 23.62 -10.56 10.72
CA PRO A 573 24.06 -11.55 9.74
C PRO A 573 23.62 -12.94 10.15
N SER A 574 23.02 -13.71 9.24
CA SER A 574 22.57 -15.08 9.53
C SER A 574 21.79 -15.21 10.84
N TRP A 575 20.92 -14.24 11.13
CA TRP A 575 20.23 -14.12 12.42
C TRP A 575 19.50 -15.39 12.84
N LEU A 576 19.05 -16.23 11.91
CA LEU A 576 18.44 -17.52 12.23
C LEU A 576 19.41 -18.46 12.92
N LEU A 577 20.59 -18.65 12.34
CA LEU A 577 21.63 -19.47 12.93
C LEU A 577 22.11 -18.86 14.25
N GLN A 578 22.31 -17.53 14.28
CA GLN A 578 22.71 -16.86 15.53
C GLN A 578 21.65 -17.02 16.63
N GLY A 579 20.37 -16.85 16.30
CA GLY A 579 19.28 -16.97 17.28
C GLY A 579 19.07 -18.39 17.77
N ALA A 580 19.14 -19.38 16.87
CA ALA A 580 19.06 -20.79 17.23
C ALA A 580 20.24 -21.21 18.13
N ARG A 581 21.46 -20.73 17.83
CA ARG A 581 22.63 -20.91 18.69
C ARG A 581 22.49 -20.19 20.03
N SER A 582 21.93 -18.98 20.02
CA SER A 582 21.70 -18.25 21.25
C SER A 582 20.76 -18.99 22.19
N MET A 583 19.70 -19.58 21.66
CA MET A 583 18.82 -20.47 22.42
C MET A 583 19.58 -21.70 22.92
N TRP A 584 20.34 -22.36 22.05
CA TRP A 584 21.14 -23.53 22.42
C TRP A 584 22.11 -23.25 23.58
N TYR A 585 22.88 -22.15 23.54
CA TYR A 585 23.79 -21.82 24.65
C TYR A 585 23.06 -21.52 25.97
N LEU A 586 21.88 -20.88 25.91
CA LEU A 586 21.07 -20.61 27.08
C LEU A 586 20.50 -21.90 27.69
N ASP A 587 20.05 -22.82 26.85
CA ASP A 587 19.47 -24.08 27.30
C ASP A 587 20.55 -25.05 27.76
N GLU A 588 21.75 -25.06 27.15
CA GLU A 588 22.89 -25.86 27.62
C GLU A 588 23.32 -25.46 29.05
N GLU A 589 23.38 -24.16 29.35
CA GLU A 589 23.66 -23.70 30.72
C GLU A 589 22.59 -24.19 31.71
N ARG A 590 21.31 -24.13 31.31
CA ARG A 590 20.18 -24.56 32.14
C ARG A 590 20.14 -26.07 32.34
N VAL A 591 20.37 -26.84 31.29
CA VAL A 591 20.44 -28.31 31.32
C VAL A 591 21.54 -28.73 32.29
N ARG A 592 22.76 -28.19 32.14
CA ARG A 592 23.86 -28.44 33.09
C ARG A 592 23.49 -28.04 34.51
N SER A 593 22.87 -26.88 34.71
CA SER A 593 22.40 -26.44 36.03
C SER A 593 21.36 -27.41 36.62
N PHE A 594 20.38 -27.88 35.86
CA PHE A 594 19.40 -28.85 36.34
C PHE A 594 20.01 -30.20 36.68
N GLU A 595 20.97 -30.66 35.87
CA GLU A 595 21.68 -31.91 36.10
C GLU A 595 22.49 -31.87 37.40
N THR A 596 23.15 -30.76 37.73
CA THR A 596 23.83 -30.60 39.02
C THR A 596 22.86 -30.69 40.22
N HIS A 597 21.57 -30.45 40.01
CA HIS A 597 20.49 -30.61 41.00
C HIS A 597 19.73 -31.95 40.87
N GLY A 598 20.23 -32.90 40.06
CA GLY A 598 19.65 -34.23 39.89
C GLY A 598 18.38 -34.27 39.02
N ILE A 599 18.07 -33.19 38.31
CA ILE A 599 16.94 -33.11 37.39
C ILE A 599 17.47 -33.36 35.97
N SER A 600 17.10 -34.49 35.37
CA SER A 600 17.48 -34.85 34.00
C SER A 600 16.29 -35.40 33.22
N ASN A 601 16.24 -35.10 31.92
CA ASN A 601 15.21 -35.57 31.00
C ASN A 601 15.88 -36.06 29.71
N PRO A 602 15.91 -37.39 29.44
CA PRO A 602 16.57 -37.95 28.26
C PRO A 602 16.06 -37.35 26.94
N ARG A 603 14.77 -37.02 26.87
CA ARG A 603 14.18 -36.43 25.68
C ARG A 603 14.70 -35.02 25.39
N VAL A 604 14.96 -34.23 26.44
CA VAL A 604 15.55 -32.89 26.29
C VAL A 604 16.98 -33.03 25.76
N HIS A 605 17.74 -33.96 26.33
CA HIS A 605 19.12 -34.21 25.90
C HIS A 605 19.21 -34.67 24.44
N GLU A 606 18.34 -35.61 24.01
CA GLU A 606 18.26 -36.05 22.62
C GLU A 606 17.97 -34.87 21.66
N LEU A 607 16.99 -34.02 22.00
CA LEU A 607 16.62 -32.88 21.17
C LEU A 607 17.73 -31.83 21.12
N HIS A 608 18.40 -31.58 22.25
CA HIS A 608 19.47 -30.59 22.37
C HIS A 608 20.73 -31.01 21.61
N GLU A 609 21.08 -32.30 21.63
CA GLU A 609 22.19 -32.86 20.85
C GLU A 609 21.88 -32.91 19.34
N GLU A 610 20.66 -33.33 18.96
CA GLU A 610 20.25 -33.31 17.54
C GLU A 610 20.22 -31.87 16.99
N SER A 611 19.76 -30.91 17.80
CA SER A 611 19.79 -29.48 17.50
C SER A 611 21.23 -29.02 17.21
N TYR A 612 22.19 -29.36 18.08
CA TYR A 612 23.60 -29.02 17.89
C TYR A 612 24.15 -29.50 16.55
N GLN A 613 23.88 -30.74 16.17
CA GLN A 613 24.33 -31.33 14.90
C GLN A 613 23.78 -30.58 13.67
N HIS A 614 22.53 -30.13 13.74
CA HIS A 614 21.94 -29.30 12.70
C HIS A 614 22.56 -27.90 12.64
N LEU A 615 22.87 -27.28 13.78
CA LEU A 615 23.51 -25.97 13.83
C LEU A 615 24.95 -26.01 13.30
N GLU A 616 25.72 -27.04 13.59
CA GLU A 616 27.06 -27.28 13.02
C GLU A 616 26.99 -27.45 11.49
N ARG A 617 26.02 -28.25 11.01
CA ARG A 617 25.78 -28.41 9.57
C ARG A 617 25.42 -27.09 8.90
N ALA A 618 24.64 -26.25 9.57
CA ALA A 618 24.25 -24.94 9.05
C ALA A 618 25.44 -23.99 8.92
N GLU A 619 26.35 -23.97 9.91
CA GLU A 619 27.57 -23.17 9.84
C GLU A 619 28.50 -23.64 8.71
N ALA A 620 28.79 -24.94 8.63
CA ALA A 620 29.62 -25.49 7.56
C ALA A 620 29.02 -25.26 6.15
N ALA A 621 27.69 -25.19 6.02
CA ALA A 621 27.03 -24.83 4.77
C ALA A 621 27.15 -23.33 4.47
N LEU A 622 27.01 -22.47 5.48
CA LEU A 622 27.17 -21.02 5.34
C LEU A 622 28.59 -20.63 4.92
N GLU A 623 29.62 -21.26 5.51
CA GLU A 623 31.03 -21.08 5.14
C GLU A 623 31.30 -21.42 3.67
N ARG A 624 30.59 -22.43 3.14
CA ARG A 624 30.67 -22.86 1.73
C ARG A 624 29.72 -22.09 0.81
N ARG A 625 29.00 -21.08 1.31
CA ARG A 625 27.97 -20.32 0.59
C ARG A 625 26.83 -21.20 0.04
N ASP A 626 26.60 -22.37 0.62
CA ASP A 626 25.45 -23.22 0.33
C ASP A 626 24.24 -22.74 1.15
N TYR A 627 23.62 -21.65 0.68
CA TYR A 627 22.52 -21.00 1.38
C TYR A 627 21.28 -21.88 1.52
N GLN A 628 21.06 -22.84 0.62
CA GLN A 628 19.93 -23.75 0.70
C GLN A 628 20.10 -24.73 1.87
N THR A 629 21.25 -25.41 1.95
CA THR A 629 21.54 -26.31 3.06
C THR A 629 21.64 -25.55 4.38
N TYR A 630 22.30 -24.39 4.38
CA TYR A 630 22.36 -23.50 5.55
C TYR A 630 20.97 -23.19 6.10
N ARG A 631 20.05 -22.74 5.24
CA ARG A 631 18.71 -22.32 5.65
C ARG A 631 17.93 -23.48 6.25
N MET A 632 17.94 -24.63 5.58
CA MET A 632 17.23 -25.83 6.04
C MET A 632 17.77 -26.33 7.38
N ALA A 633 19.11 -26.41 7.53
CA ALA A 633 19.73 -26.90 8.75
C ALA A 633 19.54 -25.95 9.93
N ALA A 634 19.63 -24.63 9.72
CA ALA A 634 19.38 -23.63 10.76
C ALA A 634 17.93 -23.67 11.26
N GLU A 635 16.95 -23.82 10.35
CA GLU A 635 15.54 -23.96 10.72
C GLU A 635 15.24 -25.27 11.47
N GLN A 636 15.91 -26.36 11.11
CA GLN A 636 15.82 -27.64 11.82
C GLN A 636 16.37 -27.54 13.24
N GLY A 637 17.58 -26.99 13.41
CA GLY A 637 18.18 -26.77 14.74
C GLY A 637 17.28 -25.87 15.60
N TRP A 638 16.80 -24.75 15.05
CA TRP A 638 15.87 -23.87 15.76
C TRP A 638 14.58 -24.57 16.20
N ALA A 639 13.98 -25.40 15.33
CA ALA A 639 12.76 -26.14 15.65
C ALA A 639 12.95 -27.16 16.77
N LEU A 640 14.10 -27.82 16.82
CA LEU A 640 14.48 -28.78 17.86
C LEU A 640 14.77 -28.05 19.18
N GLU A 641 15.55 -26.97 19.14
CA GLU A 641 15.90 -26.19 20.34
C GLU A 641 14.66 -25.59 21.00
N SER A 642 13.69 -25.14 20.21
CA SER A 642 12.41 -24.66 20.73
C SER A 642 11.57 -25.73 21.47
N ARG A 643 12.03 -26.99 21.52
CA ARG A 643 11.39 -28.12 22.22
C ARG A 643 12.24 -28.70 23.35
N ALA A 644 13.56 -28.51 23.31
CA ALA A 644 14.45 -28.83 24.42
C ALA A 644 14.07 -27.94 25.62
#